data_AF-A0A960FUI8-F1
#
_entry.id   AF-A0A960FUI8-F1
#
_cell.length_a   1.000
_cell.length_b   1.000
_cell.length_c   1.000
_cell.angle_alpha   90.00
_cell.angle_beta   90.00
_cell.angle_gamma   90.00
#
_symmetry.space_group_name_H-M   'P 1'
#
loop_
_entity.id
_entity.type
_entity.pdbx_description
1 polymer ?
#
loop_
_entity_poly.entity_id
_entity_poly.type
_entity_poly.pdbx_seq_one_letter_code
_entity_poly.pdbx_strand_id
1 'polypeptide(L)'
;MVDVPEISFTSRVATMASMASIAMSYQPGLLPRSTGDQAILTGLTSAVNYGLVAVTGSAVEGAATAVVGSERMQRPGVAAATHGIANAGLVAGSVALRRVLPPREGEPLRRATLRRAGWVGALTGITGMVASGILGAGEILEARTGRSYRRFVGPGTLVAAMVAATVLTARNRRDAKRDLLPPPVDPLPLSDQAAAYEERQIAKYERVPPLTRSLVFGAGVSAGLQGAAFVESMASEGIAHLIRRVAPSMSPFANWLGHSVTLGAVGVAAVAGLEYVNRQADAGGAAVEAAYNKQPTMLTVSGGPGSQIPFDTLSREGRRIVNMALTADQITEVTGRPAMDPIRAFAGIASAELVDERVDILMRELEDMGAFEREVLCFCSPTGTGYLNYVMMETLEYLTGGNCATFALQYSLRPSFISLDRVAMGREQNRAMLHALTWRLRAIPEDRRPRFVVFGESLGAHTMQDAFLHEGMNGFARAGVQRALFIGTPAASGWAKRWRANKDKIDPDGRVVEVASYEEYVALPEDRRSTAEVFLVSHHEDPIVKFEPELAVRVPAWLRPPREEGVPRGLRWRPVGTFLNVGVDLKNSTDVVPGVFVARGHDYRADLARFTALAYDLPTDEQTMVRVERALRERELEWATDRVQAEQLQRASEALQRQLSQWGITDLSGSLTAPTS
;
A
#
# COMPACT_ATOMS: atom_id res chain seq x y z
N MET A 1 49.28 -6.16 5.02
CA MET A 1 48.42 -5.49 4.03
C MET A 1 47.36 -6.53 3.68
N VAL A 2 46.12 -6.37 4.16
CA VAL A 2 45.05 -7.34 3.87
C VAL A 2 44.76 -7.19 2.38
N ASP A 3 45.01 -8.24 1.59
CA ASP A 3 44.61 -8.27 0.18
C ASP A 3 43.09 -8.06 0.13
N VAL A 4 42.68 -6.88 -0.34
CA VAL A 4 41.26 -6.60 -0.56
C VAL A 4 40.86 -7.43 -1.78
N PRO A 5 39.89 -8.35 -1.68
CA PRO A 5 39.49 -9.19 -2.80
C PRO A 5 39.08 -8.32 -4.00
N GLU A 6 39.60 -8.62 -5.18
CA GLU A 6 39.23 -7.91 -6.41
C GLU A 6 37.77 -8.20 -6.75
N ILE A 7 36.96 -7.15 -6.89
CA ILE A 7 35.56 -7.25 -7.32
C ILE A 7 35.48 -7.98 -8.66
N SER A 8 34.73 -9.09 -8.70
CA SER A 8 34.56 -9.94 -9.89
C SER A 8 34.01 -9.18 -11.11
N PHE A 9 34.22 -9.72 -12.32
CA PHE A 9 33.66 -9.14 -13.55
C PHE A 9 32.14 -9.03 -13.47
N THR A 10 31.46 -10.10 -13.05
CA THR A 10 30.00 -10.10 -12.84
C THR A 10 29.56 -9.05 -11.82
N SER A 11 30.25 -8.92 -10.69
CA SER A 11 29.90 -7.91 -9.68
C SER A 11 29.99 -6.49 -10.25
N ARG A 12 30.96 -6.20 -11.14
CA ARG A 12 31.06 -4.90 -11.84
C ARG A 12 29.89 -4.67 -12.81
N VAL A 13 29.50 -5.70 -13.56
CA VAL A 13 28.33 -5.66 -14.45
C VAL A 13 27.05 -5.38 -13.65
N ALA A 14 26.91 -6.02 -12.49
CA ALA A 14 25.79 -5.83 -11.58
C ALA A 14 25.78 -4.44 -10.93
N THR A 15 26.92 -3.92 -10.48
CA THR A 15 27.05 -2.55 -9.95
C THR A 15 26.64 -1.51 -11.01
N MET A 16 27.10 -1.67 -12.25
CA MET A 16 26.73 -0.75 -13.33
C MET A 16 25.23 -0.79 -13.65
N ALA A 17 24.62 -1.97 -13.69
CA ALA A 17 23.17 -2.12 -13.86
C ALA A 17 22.38 -1.50 -12.69
N SER A 18 22.88 -1.68 -11.48
CA SER A 18 22.32 -1.10 -10.25
C SER A 18 22.34 0.43 -10.31
N MET A 19 23.48 1.03 -10.68
CA MET A 19 23.62 2.48 -10.85
C MET A 19 22.73 3.04 -11.98
N ALA A 20 22.59 2.34 -13.10
CA ALA A 20 21.63 2.72 -14.14
C ALA A 20 20.18 2.70 -13.61
N SER A 21 19.90 1.83 -12.65
CA SER A 21 18.59 1.70 -12.00
C SER A 21 18.30 2.81 -10.98
N ILE A 22 19.31 3.51 -10.47
CA ILE A 22 19.13 4.72 -9.67
C ILE A 22 18.34 5.74 -10.46
N ALA A 23 18.74 6.04 -11.70
CA ALA A 23 18.01 7.00 -12.52
C ALA A 23 16.57 6.57 -12.79
N MET A 24 16.34 5.25 -12.79
CA MET A 24 15.03 4.68 -13.01
C MET A 24 14.09 4.83 -11.80
N SER A 25 14.60 4.93 -10.57
CA SER A 25 13.77 5.17 -9.39
C SER A 25 13.21 6.61 -9.32
N TYR A 26 13.82 7.55 -10.04
CA TYR A 26 13.41 8.96 -10.10
C TYR A 26 12.27 9.26 -11.10
N GLN A 27 11.68 8.25 -11.73
CA GLN A 27 10.44 8.45 -12.48
C GLN A 27 9.31 8.91 -11.53
N PRO A 28 8.27 9.64 -12.00
CA PRO A 28 7.17 10.04 -11.13
C PRO A 28 6.47 8.81 -10.52
N GLY A 29 6.02 8.93 -9.27
CA GLY A 29 5.14 7.98 -8.60
C GLY A 29 3.69 8.42 -8.75
N LEU A 30 2.74 7.62 -8.27
CA LEU A 30 1.34 8.02 -8.19
C LEU A 30 1.15 9.17 -7.19
N LEU A 31 1.97 9.19 -6.14
CA LEU A 31 1.98 10.24 -5.13
C LEU A 31 3.39 10.85 -4.97
N PRO A 32 3.50 12.06 -4.39
CA PRO A 32 4.80 12.63 -4.05
C PRO A 32 5.54 11.77 -3.03
N ARG A 33 6.87 11.86 -3.08
CA ARG A 33 7.76 11.14 -2.16
C ARG A 33 8.64 12.13 -1.44
N SER A 34 8.82 11.90 -0.14
CA SER A 34 9.85 12.63 0.61
C SER A 34 11.25 12.25 0.10
N THR A 35 12.27 13.01 0.50
CA THR A 35 13.66 12.65 0.17
C THR A 35 14.06 11.30 0.78
N GLY A 36 13.54 10.97 1.98
CA GLY A 36 13.76 9.68 2.62
C GLY A 36 13.11 8.53 1.84
N ASP A 37 11.85 8.68 1.42
CA ASP A 37 11.13 7.65 0.66
C ASP A 37 11.78 7.41 -0.71
N GLN A 38 12.25 8.48 -1.36
CA GLN A 38 13.03 8.35 -2.60
C GLN A 38 14.34 7.58 -2.36
N ALA A 39 15.03 7.80 -1.24
CA ALA A 39 16.24 7.08 -0.90
C ALA A 39 15.96 5.58 -0.68
N ILE A 40 14.89 5.25 0.05
CA ILE A 40 14.43 3.87 0.27
C ILE A 40 14.14 3.19 -1.08
N LEU A 41 13.30 3.81 -1.93
CA LEU A 41 12.97 3.26 -3.24
C LEU A 41 14.21 3.03 -4.10
N THR A 42 15.15 3.98 -4.09
CA THR A 42 16.38 3.90 -4.86
C THR A 42 17.25 2.75 -4.35
N GLY A 43 17.40 2.60 -3.03
CA GLY A 43 18.13 1.50 -2.42
C GLY A 43 17.53 0.13 -2.79
N LEU A 44 16.22 -0.04 -2.61
CA LEU A 44 15.50 -1.28 -2.94
C LEU A 44 15.61 -1.62 -4.43
N THR A 45 15.33 -0.65 -5.31
CA THR A 45 15.40 -0.85 -6.77
C THR A 45 16.82 -1.25 -7.20
N SER A 46 17.82 -0.62 -6.60
CA SER A 46 19.22 -0.86 -6.93
C SER A 46 19.70 -2.23 -6.42
N ALA A 47 19.32 -2.63 -5.21
CA ALA A 47 19.65 -3.93 -4.63
C ALA A 47 19.02 -5.09 -5.40
N VAL A 48 17.73 -4.98 -5.75
CA VAL A 48 17.05 -6.01 -6.54
C VAL A 48 17.67 -6.16 -7.92
N ASN A 49 17.95 -5.05 -8.61
CA ASN A 49 18.58 -5.11 -9.94
C ASN A 49 20.01 -5.65 -9.86
N TYR A 50 20.78 -5.29 -8.83
CA TYR A 50 22.10 -5.87 -8.60
C TYR A 50 22.01 -7.39 -8.50
N GLY A 51 21.16 -7.92 -7.61
CA GLY A 51 21.03 -9.38 -7.42
C GLY A 51 20.59 -10.12 -8.68
N LEU A 52 19.60 -9.59 -9.41
CA LEU A 52 19.13 -10.17 -10.67
C LEU A 52 20.21 -10.19 -11.75
N VAL A 53 20.98 -9.10 -11.87
CA VAL A 53 22.07 -9.02 -12.85
C VAL A 53 23.27 -9.85 -12.44
N ALA A 54 23.60 -9.94 -11.15
CA ALA A 54 24.69 -10.78 -10.65
C ALA A 54 24.44 -12.26 -10.96
N VAL A 55 23.22 -12.77 -10.65
CA VAL A 55 22.84 -14.14 -10.97
C VAL A 55 22.87 -14.40 -12.48
N THR A 56 22.25 -13.53 -13.27
CA THR A 56 22.18 -13.70 -14.73
C THR A 56 23.57 -13.60 -15.38
N GLY A 57 24.38 -12.63 -14.94
CA GLY A 57 25.74 -12.39 -15.43
C GLY A 57 26.68 -13.54 -15.13
N SER A 58 26.63 -14.08 -13.90
CA SER A 58 27.41 -15.25 -13.51
C SER A 58 27.06 -16.51 -14.29
N ALA A 59 25.78 -16.70 -14.63
CA ALA A 59 25.36 -17.83 -15.48
C ALA A 59 25.98 -17.72 -16.88
N VAL A 60 25.98 -16.52 -17.45
CA VAL A 60 26.53 -16.24 -18.79
C VAL A 60 28.05 -16.36 -18.79
N GLU A 61 28.71 -15.82 -17.78
CA GLU A 61 30.15 -15.96 -17.56
C GLU A 61 30.55 -17.43 -17.38
N GLY A 62 29.81 -18.20 -16.58
CA GLY A 62 30.06 -19.63 -16.40
C GLY A 62 29.90 -20.43 -17.68
N ALA A 63 28.83 -20.16 -18.45
CA ALA A 63 28.63 -20.79 -19.76
C ALA A 63 29.74 -20.44 -20.76
N ALA A 64 30.16 -19.18 -20.81
CA ALA A 64 31.24 -18.74 -21.69
C ALA A 64 32.58 -19.38 -21.29
N THR A 65 32.84 -19.49 -19.99
CA THR A 65 34.04 -20.15 -19.43
C THR A 65 34.03 -21.65 -19.72
N ALA A 66 32.88 -22.32 -19.63
CA ALA A 66 32.73 -23.73 -19.96
C ALA A 66 33.01 -24.01 -21.45
N VAL A 67 32.66 -23.09 -22.35
CA VAL A 67 32.90 -23.21 -23.80
C VAL A 67 34.36 -22.90 -24.17
N VAL A 68 34.92 -21.83 -23.62
CA VAL A 68 36.27 -21.35 -24.02
C VAL A 68 37.39 -22.04 -23.23
N GLY A 69 37.12 -22.45 -21.98
CA GLY A 69 38.10 -23.01 -21.05
C GLY A 69 38.82 -21.93 -20.25
N SER A 70 38.97 -22.17 -18.95
CA SER A 70 39.55 -21.22 -17.98
C SER A 70 40.98 -20.79 -18.32
N GLU A 71 41.83 -21.73 -18.77
CA GLU A 71 43.22 -21.41 -19.17
C GLU A 71 43.28 -20.46 -20.36
N ARG A 72 42.40 -20.65 -21.35
CA ARG A 72 42.37 -19.76 -22.54
C ARG A 72 41.89 -18.36 -22.18
N MET A 73 40.97 -18.25 -21.22
CA MET A 73 40.49 -16.94 -20.76
C MET A 73 41.58 -16.09 -20.10
N GLN A 74 42.69 -16.67 -19.63
CA GLN A 74 43.81 -15.91 -19.08
C GLN A 74 44.66 -15.21 -20.14
N ARG A 75 44.50 -15.56 -21.43
CA ARG A 75 45.25 -14.92 -22.52
C ARG A 75 44.75 -13.49 -22.75
N PRO A 76 45.65 -12.51 -23.00
CA PRO A 76 45.27 -11.13 -23.25
C PRO A 76 44.21 -11.01 -24.35
N GLY A 77 43.16 -10.23 -24.11
CA GLY A 77 42.06 -10.00 -25.05
C GLY A 77 41.00 -11.09 -25.11
N VAL A 78 41.29 -12.32 -24.67
CA VAL A 78 40.36 -13.46 -24.80
C VAL A 78 39.19 -13.33 -23.85
N ALA A 79 39.41 -12.95 -22.59
CA ALA A 79 38.33 -12.72 -21.64
C ALA A 79 37.39 -11.61 -22.11
N ALA A 80 37.93 -10.45 -22.48
CA ALA A 80 37.16 -9.31 -22.97
C ALA A 80 36.32 -9.66 -24.21
N ALA A 81 36.91 -10.34 -25.20
CA ALA A 81 36.19 -10.77 -26.41
C ALA A 81 35.11 -11.82 -26.08
N THR A 82 35.42 -12.80 -25.25
CA THR A 82 34.51 -13.88 -24.86
C THR A 82 33.29 -13.32 -24.11
N HIS A 83 33.52 -12.49 -23.08
CA HIS A 83 32.42 -11.84 -22.36
C HIS A 83 31.62 -10.91 -23.27
N GLY A 84 32.29 -10.17 -24.16
CA GLY A 84 31.62 -9.30 -25.14
C GLY A 84 30.66 -10.06 -26.04
N ILE A 85 31.12 -11.17 -26.64
CA ILE A 85 30.31 -12.02 -27.53
C ILE A 85 29.15 -12.68 -26.76
N ALA A 86 29.43 -13.25 -25.58
CA ALA A 86 28.41 -13.90 -24.76
C ALA A 86 27.29 -12.92 -24.36
N ASN A 87 27.67 -11.71 -23.93
CA ASN A 87 26.71 -10.68 -23.57
C ASN A 87 25.95 -10.12 -24.78
N ALA A 88 26.59 -9.97 -25.94
CA ALA A 88 25.90 -9.60 -27.19
C ALA A 88 24.85 -10.65 -27.60
N GLY A 89 25.19 -11.94 -27.48
CA GLY A 89 24.26 -13.06 -27.68
C GLY A 89 23.08 -13.00 -26.70
N LEU A 90 23.34 -12.71 -25.42
CA LEU A 90 22.30 -12.52 -24.42
C LEU A 90 21.35 -11.38 -24.77
N VAL A 91 21.87 -10.24 -25.25
CA VAL A 91 21.02 -9.11 -25.71
C VAL A 91 20.15 -9.53 -26.88
N ALA A 92 20.73 -10.16 -27.91
CA ALA A 92 20.00 -10.60 -29.09
C ALA A 92 18.86 -11.59 -28.72
N GLY A 93 19.17 -12.62 -27.92
CA GLY A 93 18.19 -13.59 -27.45
C GLY A 93 17.11 -12.96 -26.58
N SER A 94 17.49 -12.01 -25.72
CA SER A 94 16.57 -11.25 -24.86
C SER A 94 15.59 -10.37 -25.64
N VAL A 95 16.08 -9.70 -26.69
CA VAL A 95 15.24 -8.90 -27.61
C VAL A 95 14.29 -9.80 -28.41
N ALA A 96 14.80 -10.93 -28.92
CA ALA A 96 13.98 -11.91 -29.64
C ALA A 96 12.87 -12.49 -28.75
N LEU A 97 13.20 -12.88 -27.51
CA LEU A 97 12.23 -13.38 -26.53
C LEU A 97 11.11 -12.37 -26.26
N ARG A 98 11.46 -11.09 -26.07
CA ARG A 98 10.48 -10.01 -25.86
C ARG A 98 9.63 -9.70 -27.10
N ARG A 99 10.13 -9.95 -28.31
CA ARG A 99 9.39 -9.81 -29.57
C ARG A 99 8.40 -10.95 -29.78
N VAL A 100 8.79 -12.19 -29.48
CA VAL A 100 7.94 -13.39 -29.60
C VAL A 100 6.88 -13.45 -28.49
N LEU A 101 7.17 -12.87 -27.34
CA LEU A 101 6.23 -12.72 -26.24
C LEU A 101 5.79 -11.25 -26.11
N PRO A 102 4.91 -10.72 -26.98
CA PRO A 102 4.34 -9.40 -26.75
C PRO A 102 3.42 -9.45 -25.50
N PRO A 103 3.33 -8.36 -24.73
CA PRO A 103 2.39 -8.25 -23.60
C PRO A 103 0.95 -8.46 -24.07
N ARG A 104 0.18 -9.23 -23.30
CA ARG A 104 -1.26 -9.42 -23.51
C ARG A 104 -2.02 -9.15 -22.23
N GLU A 105 -3.23 -8.66 -22.38
CA GLU A 105 -4.15 -8.52 -21.26
C GLU A 105 -4.55 -9.89 -20.70
N GLY A 106 -4.65 -9.99 -19.38
CA GLY A 106 -4.95 -11.26 -18.70
C GLY A 106 -3.90 -12.38 -18.91
N GLU A 107 -2.69 -12.07 -19.40
CA GLU A 107 -1.72 -13.12 -19.72
C GLU A 107 -1.31 -13.93 -18.47
N PRO A 108 -1.08 -15.27 -18.62
CA PRO A 108 -0.61 -16.09 -17.51
C PRO A 108 0.72 -15.57 -16.95
N LEU A 109 0.86 -15.61 -15.62
CA LEU A 109 2.06 -15.13 -14.92
C LEU A 109 3.36 -15.72 -15.47
N ARG A 110 3.38 -17.02 -15.79
CA ARG A 110 4.54 -17.69 -16.42
C ARG A 110 5.04 -16.99 -17.68
N ARG A 111 4.13 -16.50 -18.53
CA ARG A 111 4.46 -15.81 -19.78
C ARG A 111 5.02 -14.42 -19.50
N ALA A 112 4.40 -13.68 -18.58
CA ALA A 112 4.89 -12.38 -18.14
C ALA A 112 6.28 -12.48 -17.49
N THR A 113 6.51 -13.52 -16.68
CA THR A 113 7.80 -13.81 -16.05
C THR A 113 8.89 -14.15 -17.07
N LEU A 114 8.59 -14.97 -18.09
CA LEU A 114 9.53 -15.24 -19.19
C LEU A 114 9.88 -13.95 -19.95
N ARG A 115 8.89 -13.12 -20.25
CA ARG A 115 9.10 -11.81 -20.89
C ARG A 115 9.96 -10.88 -20.01
N ARG A 116 9.77 -10.91 -18.68
CA ARG A 116 10.62 -10.20 -17.71
C ARG A 116 12.06 -10.73 -17.72
N ALA A 117 12.28 -12.04 -17.82
CA ALA A 117 13.62 -12.60 -17.90
C ALA A 117 14.39 -12.03 -19.10
N GLY A 118 13.71 -11.82 -20.24
CA GLY A 118 14.29 -11.11 -21.38
C GLY A 118 14.59 -9.62 -21.13
N TRP A 119 13.95 -8.96 -20.16
CA TRP A 119 14.34 -7.60 -19.78
C TRP A 119 15.62 -7.61 -18.93
N VAL A 120 15.70 -8.50 -17.95
CA VAL A 120 16.89 -8.67 -17.11
C VAL A 120 18.09 -9.09 -17.96
N GLY A 121 17.91 -10.06 -18.86
CA GLY A 121 18.96 -10.50 -19.79
C GLY A 121 19.43 -9.37 -20.72
N ALA A 122 18.53 -8.53 -21.24
CA ALA A 122 18.93 -7.37 -22.04
C ALA A 122 19.75 -6.36 -21.21
N LEU A 123 19.32 -6.08 -19.96
CA LEU A 123 20.06 -5.18 -19.06
C LEU A 123 21.46 -5.74 -18.75
N THR A 124 21.53 -7.00 -18.30
CA THR A 124 22.79 -7.73 -18.01
C THR A 124 23.71 -7.74 -19.22
N GLY A 125 23.18 -8.03 -20.42
CA GLY A 125 23.97 -8.11 -21.64
C GLY A 125 24.50 -6.74 -22.07
N ILE A 126 23.68 -5.69 -22.01
CA ILE A 126 24.13 -4.32 -22.33
C ILE A 126 25.23 -3.88 -21.37
N THR A 127 25.04 -4.07 -20.07
CA THR A 127 26.06 -3.69 -19.10
C THR A 127 27.31 -4.57 -19.19
N GLY A 128 27.14 -5.86 -19.49
CA GLY A 128 28.23 -6.80 -19.75
C GLY A 128 29.08 -6.43 -20.95
N MET A 129 28.45 -5.99 -22.06
CA MET A 129 29.18 -5.50 -23.24
C MET A 129 30.01 -4.25 -22.92
N VAL A 130 29.44 -3.28 -22.19
CA VAL A 130 30.16 -2.06 -21.79
C VAL A 130 31.34 -2.40 -20.88
N ALA A 131 31.15 -3.27 -19.89
CA ALA A 131 32.22 -3.72 -19.00
C ALA A 131 33.31 -4.47 -19.77
N SER A 132 32.93 -5.32 -20.73
CA SER A 132 33.86 -6.04 -21.61
C SER A 132 34.69 -5.08 -22.49
N GLY A 133 34.06 -4.02 -23.01
CA GLY A 133 34.74 -2.99 -23.78
C GLY A 133 35.77 -2.21 -22.95
N ILE A 134 35.42 -1.85 -21.71
CA ILE A 134 36.35 -1.18 -20.77
C ILE A 134 37.51 -2.12 -20.41
N LEU A 135 37.23 -3.39 -20.15
CA LEU A 135 38.25 -4.41 -19.89
C LEU A 135 39.21 -4.55 -21.08
N GLY A 136 38.68 -4.70 -22.30
CA GLY A 136 39.48 -4.83 -23.51
C GLY A 136 40.31 -3.57 -23.80
N ALA A 137 39.78 -2.37 -23.58
CA ALA A 137 40.54 -1.13 -23.70
C ALA A 137 41.73 -1.08 -22.72
N GLY A 138 41.51 -1.53 -21.48
CA GLY A 138 42.57 -1.67 -20.47
C GLY A 138 43.67 -2.63 -20.89
N GLU A 139 43.31 -3.79 -21.45
CA GLU A 139 44.27 -4.79 -21.94
C GLU A 139 45.06 -4.30 -23.15
N ILE A 140 44.43 -3.56 -24.07
CA ILE A 140 45.12 -2.93 -25.21
C ILE A 140 46.11 -1.85 -24.73
N LEU A 141 45.71 -1.03 -23.75
CA LEU A 141 46.59 -0.02 -23.15
C LEU A 141 47.79 -0.66 -22.45
N GLU A 142 47.56 -1.75 -21.72
CA GLU A 142 48.61 -2.53 -21.06
C GLU A 142 49.59 -3.12 -22.08
N ALA A 143 49.08 -3.72 -23.17
CA ALA A 143 49.91 -4.23 -24.26
C ALA A 143 50.75 -3.14 -24.94
N ARG A 144 50.25 -1.90 -25.02
CA ARG A 144 50.97 -0.78 -25.67
C ARG A 144 51.99 -0.08 -24.77
N THR A 145 51.77 -0.07 -23.47
CA THR A 145 52.54 0.77 -22.53
C THR A 145 53.34 -0.03 -21.49
N GLY A 146 53.11 -1.36 -21.40
CA GLY A 146 53.74 -2.24 -20.44
C GLY A 146 53.32 -2.02 -18.99
N ARG A 147 52.35 -1.14 -18.72
CA ARG A 147 51.81 -0.87 -17.38
C ARG A 147 50.43 -1.50 -17.25
N SER A 148 50.12 -2.10 -16.11
CA SER A 148 48.78 -2.65 -15.91
C SER A 148 47.74 -1.56 -15.66
N TYR A 149 46.70 -1.52 -16.49
CA TYR A 149 45.56 -0.62 -16.35
C TYR A 149 44.32 -1.31 -15.78
N ARG A 150 44.42 -2.59 -15.38
CA ARG A 150 43.31 -3.36 -14.81
C ARG A 150 42.68 -2.68 -13.59
N ARG A 151 43.49 -2.00 -12.76
CA ARG A 151 43.01 -1.18 -11.62
C ARG A 151 42.08 -0.03 -12.01
N PHE A 152 42.11 0.46 -13.25
CA PHE A 152 41.26 1.54 -13.74
C PHE A 152 39.94 1.06 -14.34
N VAL A 153 39.77 -0.24 -14.57
CA VAL A 153 38.50 -0.82 -15.08
C VAL A 153 37.34 -0.53 -14.12
N GLY A 154 37.58 -0.63 -12.81
CA GLY A 154 36.59 -0.30 -11.78
C GLY A 154 36.15 1.17 -11.84
N PRO A 155 37.06 2.13 -11.65
CA PRO A 155 36.77 3.55 -11.82
C PRO A 155 36.12 3.90 -13.17
N GLY A 156 36.57 3.32 -14.28
CA GLY A 156 35.99 3.54 -15.60
C GLY A 156 34.52 3.10 -15.71
N THR A 157 34.18 1.92 -15.17
CA THR A 157 32.80 1.45 -15.12
C THR A 157 31.89 2.35 -14.27
N LEU A 158 32.41 2.88 -13.15
CA LEU A 158 31.68 3.81 -12.29
C LEU A 158 31.39 5.14 -12.98
N VAL A 159 32.37 5.70 -13.70
CA VAL A 159 32.19 6.95 -14.45
C VAL A 159 31.13 6.76 -15.54
N ALA A 160 31.21 5.67 -16.32
CA ALA A 160 30.21 5.39 -17.36
C ALA A 160 28.79 5.24 -16.78
N ALA A 161 28.67 4.53 -15.66
CA ALA A 161 27.41 4.35 -14.95
C ALA A 161 26.84 5.68 -14.42
N MET A 162 27.70 6.55 -13.86
CA MET A 162 27.31 7.85 -13.32
C MET A 162 26.81 8.80 -14.41
N VAL A 163 27.46 8.82 -15.57
CA VAL A 163 27.02 9.62 -16.73
C VAL A 163 25.65 9.15 -17.22
N ALA A 164 25.48 7.83 -17.43
CA ALA A 164 24.21 7.26 -17.84
C ALA A 164 23.09 7.57 -16.84
N ALA A 165 23.37 7.42 -15.54
CA ALA A 165 22.42 7.74 -14.48
C ALA A 165 22.02 9.22 -14.50
N THR A 166 22.98 10.12 -14.70
CA THR A 166 22.74 11.56 -14.75
C THR A 166 21.82 11.94 -15.92
N VAL A 167 22.11 11.44 -17.13
CA VAL A 167 21.32 11.72 -18.33
C VAL A 167 19.89 11.18 -18.20
N LEU A 168 19.72 9.94 -17.73
CA LEU A 168 18.41 9.32 -17.53
C LEU A 168 17.61 10.04 -16.45
N THR A 169 18.27 10.49 -15.37
CA THR A 169 17.63 11.27 -14.30
C THR A 169 17.16 12.61 -14.82
N ALA A 170 17.99 13.33 -15.58
CA ALA A 170 17.62 14.62 -16.17
C ALA A 170 16.40 14.49 -17.09
N ARG A 171 16.33 13.41 -17.89
CA ARG A 171 15.17 13.11 -18.74
C ARG A 171 13.92 12.82 -17.91
N ASN A 172 13.98 11.90 -16.95
CA ASN A 172 12.82 11.52 -16.14
C ASN A 172 12.27 12.72 -15.34
N ARG A 173 13.14 13.64 -14.89
CA ARG A 173 12.74 14.85 -14.17
C ARG A 173 12.03 15.88 -15.05
N ARG A 174 12.38 15.97 -16.34
CA ARG A 174 11.64 16.81 -17.29
C ARG A 174 10.22 16.30 -17.50
N ASP A 175 10.06 14.99 -17.61
CA ASP A 175 8.74 14.35 -17.76
C ASP A 175 7.92 14.49 -16.47
N ALA A 176 8.53 14.29 -15.30
CA ALA A 176 7.85 14.42 -14.00
C ALA A 176 7.24 15.80 -13.76
N LYS A 177 7.93 16.89 -14.14
CA LYS A 177 7.40 18.26 -13.98
C LYS A 177 6.16 18.56 -14.84
N ARG A 178 5.95 17.81 -15.92
CA ARG A 178 4.83 18.04 -16.85
C ARG A 178 3.54 17.36 -16.43
N ASP A 179 3.62 16.38 -15.54
CA ASP A 179 2.51 15.48 -15.18
C ASP A 179 2.13 15.58 -13.70
N LEU A 180 2.51 16.67 -13.01
CA LEU A 180 2.07 16.90 -11.63
C LEU A 180 0.59 17.28 -11.64
N LEU A 181 -0.20 16.54 -10.86
CA LEU A 181 -1.56 16.96 -10.54
C LEU A 181 -1.54 18.33 -9.85
N PRO A 182 -2.60 19.14 -10.02
CA PRO A 182 -2.78 20.29 -9.16
C PRO A 182 -2.77 19.82 -7.70
N PRO A 183 -2.25 20.65 -6.79
CA PRO A 183 -2.26 20.32 -5.38
C PRO A 183 -3.69 20.06 -4.90
N PRO A 184 -3.88 19.12 -3.96
CA PRO A 184 -5.18 18.93 -3.35
C PRO A 184 -5.57 20.18 -2.55
N VAL A 185 -6.85 20.54 -2.59
CA VAL A 185 -7.43 21.68 -1.89
C VAL A 185 -8.62 21.15 -1.09
N ASP A 186 -8.72 21.54 0.18
CA ASP A 186 -9.91 21.35 0.98
C ASP A 186 -10.96 22.39 0.52
N PRO A 187 -12.15 21.98 0.06
CA PRO A 187 -13.18 22.93 -0.36
C PRO A 187 -13.73 23.77 0.80
N LEU A 188 -13.52 23.37 2.06
CA LEU A 188 -14.05 24.01 3.27
C LEU A 188 -13.00 24.05 4.41
N PRO A 189 -11.89 24.79 4.26
CA PRO A 189 -10.84 24.81 5.28
C PRO A 189 -11.32 25.49 6.56
N LEU A 190 -11.03 24.88 7.72
CA LEU A 190 -11.43 25.40 9.03
C LEU A 190 -10.54 26.54 9.56
N SER A 191 -9.32 26.70 9.04
CA SER A 191 -8.38 27.71 9.54
C SER A 191 -7.30 28.12 8.52
N ASP A 192 -6.64 29.24 8.77
CA ASP A 192 -5.43 29.66 8.04
C ASP A 192 -4.30 28.64 8.14
N GLN A 193 -4.28 27.80 9.20
CA GLN A 193 -3.29 26.72 9.34
C GLN A 193 -3.58 25.55 8.40
N ALA A 194 -4.85 25.25 8.12
CA ALA A 194 -5.26 24.29 7.09
C ALA A 194 -4.82 24.79 5.71
N ALA A 195 -5.07 26.07 5.40
CA ALA A 195 -4.58 26.71 4.18
C ALA A 195 -3.03 26.72 4.09
N ALA A 196 -2.33 26.98 5.20
CA ALA A 196 -0.86 26.91 5.24
C ALA A 196 -0.33 25.46 5.14
N TYR A 197 -1.11 24.46 5.58
CA TYR A 197 -0.80 23.06 5.32
C TYR A 197 -0.96 22.75 3.83
N GLU A 198 -2.04 23.22 3.18
CA GLU A 198 -2.19 23.11 1.73
C GLU A 198 -0.96 23.68 1.05
N GLU A 199 -0.54 24.92 1.33
CA GLU A 199 0.69 25.52 0.80
C GLU A 199 1.95 24.67 1.04
N ARG A 200 2.10 24.07 2.22
CA ARG A 200 3.21 23.15 2.51
C ARG A 200 3.12 21.85 1.72
N GLN A 201 1.92 21.33 1.50
CA GLN A 201 1.69 20.20 0.63
C GLN A 201 1.98 20.59 -0.83
N ILE A 202 1.55 21.74 -1.33
CA ILE A 202 1.96 22.29 -2.66
C ILE A 202 3.48 22.23 -2.79
N ALA A 203 4.21 22.70 -1.77
CA ALA A 203 5.67 22.65 -1.78
C ALA A 203 6.24 21.21 -1.79
N LYS A 204 5.54 20.21 -1.24
CA LYS A 204 5.86 18.77 -1.35
C LYS A 204 5.62 18.25 -2.77
N TYR A 205 4.58 18.72 -3.46
CA TYR A 205 4.25 18.36 -4.86
C TYR A 205 5.20 19.02 -5.89
N GLU A 206 5.66 20.25 -5.65
CA GLU A 206 6.47 21.01 -6.62
C GLU A 206 7.99 20.78 -6.52
N ARG A 207 8.50 20.41 -5.33
CA ARG A 207 9.95 20.33 -5.09
C ARG A 207 10.50 18.97 -5.46
N VAL A 208 10.86 18.80 -6.73
CA VAL A 208 11.81 17.74 -7.11
C VAL A 208 13.14 18.04 -6.38
N PRO A 209 13.71 17.13 -5.56
CA PRO A 209 14.87 17.43 -4.71
C PRO A 209 16.01 18.06 -5.51
N PRO A 210 16.64 19.18 -5.09
CA PRO A 210 17.66 19.87 -5.87
C PRO A 210 18.68 18.89 -6.49
N LEU A 211 19.10 19.13 -7.75
CA LEU A 211 20.01 18.22 -8.46
C LEU A 211 21.25 17.90 -7.62
N THR A 212 21.77 18.89 -6.90
CA THR A 212 22.89 18.75 -5.96
C THR A 212 22.58 17.76 -4.82
N ARG A 213 21.42 17.86 -4.17
CA ARG A 213 20.98 16.87 -3.17
C ARG A 213 20.84 15.49 -3.82
N SER A 214 20.19 15.37 -4.97
CA SER A 214 20.05 14.09 -5.68
C SER A 214 21.39 13.45 -6.05
N LEU A 215 22.40 14.25 -6.40
CA LEU A 215 23.76 13.78 -6.67
C LEU A 215 24.46 13.30 -5.39
N VAL A 216 24.34 14.03 -4.28
CA VAL A 216 24.87 13.61 -2.97
C VAL A 216 24.18 12.32 -2.49
N PHE A 217 22.85 12.23 -2.58
CA PHE A 217 22.10 11.01 -2.29
C PHE A 217 22.48 9.88 -3.25
N GLY A 218 22.65 10.18 -4.54
CA GLY A 218 23.11 9.22 -5.53
C GLY A 218 24.51 8.68 -5.21
N ALA A 219 25.43 9.53 -4.75
CA ALA A 219 26.76 9.14 -4.31
C ALA A 219 26.70 8.29 -3.03
N GLY A 220 25.91 8.69 -2.03
CA GLY A 220 25.72 7.94 -0.79
C GLY A 220 25.09 6.56 -1.02
N VAL A 221 24.03 6.49 -1.82
CA VAL A 221 23.41 5.22 -2.24
C VAL A 221 24.40 4.39 -3.04
N SER A 222 25.18 4.98 -3.94
CA SER A 222 26.21 4.26 -4.70
C SER A 222 27.30 3.68 -3.79
N ALA A 223 27.74 4.43 -2.77
CA ALA A 223 28.71 3.95 -1.79
C ALA A 223 28.12 2.81 -0.93
N GLY A 224 26.88 2.95 -0.47
CA GLY A 224 26.16 1.88 0.24
C GLY A 224 25.97 0.62 -0.60
N LEU A 225 25.63 0.78 -1.89
CA LEU A 225 25.52 -0.33 -2.84
C LEU A 225 26.86 -1.01 -3.08
N GLN A 226 27.96 -0.27 -3.13
CA GLN A 226 29.31 -0.86 -3.21
C GLN A 226 29.64 -1.66 -1.96
N GLY A 227 29.31 -1.14 -0.77
CA GLY A 227 29.45 -1.87 0.49
C GLY A 227 28.62 -3.16 0.49
N ALA A 228 27.36 -3.09 0.08
CA ALA A 228 26.49 -4.25 -0.03
C ALA A 228 26.98 -5.26 -1.08
N ALA A 229 27.39 -4.79 -2.25
CA ALA A 229 27.97 -5.63 -3.32
C ALA A 229 29.26 -6.31 -2.87
N PHE A 230 30.08 -5.63 -2.07
CA PHE A 230 31.29 -6.18 -1.49
C PHE A 230 30.97 -7.31 -0.50
N VAL A 231 30.06 -7.07 0.45
CA VAL A 231 29.61 -8.09 1.41
C VAL A 231 28.96 -9.28 0.70
N GLU A 232 28.12 -9.02 -0.30
CA GLU A 232 27.47 -10.04 -1.13
C GLU A 232 28.50 -10.85 -1.92
N SER A 233 29.50 -10.19 -2.53
CA SER A 233 30.57 -10.86 -3.28
C SER A 233 31.39 -11.75 -2.35
N MET A 234 31.73 -11.30 -1.15
CA MET A 234 32.43 -12.14 -0.16
C MET A 234 31.61 -13.39 0.22
N ALA A 235 30.31 -13.23 0.48
CA ALA A 235 29.43 -14.35 0.81
C ALA A 235 29.30 -15.33 -0.36
N SER A 236 29.06 -14.81 -1.58
CA SER A 236 28.96 -15.58 -2.82
C SER A 236 30.25 -16.33 -3.14
N GLU A 237 31.42 -15.68 -3.00
CA GLU A 237 32.73 -16.30 -3.21
C GLU A 237 33.01 -17.40 -2.20
N GLY A 238 32.65 -17.20 -0.93
CA GLY A 238 32.75 -18.25 0.09
C GLY A 238 31.95 -19.50 -0.28
N ILE A 239 30.72 -19.33 -0.75
CA ILE A 239 29.86 -20.42 -1.22
C ILE A 239 30.45 -21.05 -2.50
N ALA A 240 30.89 -20.25 -3.46
CA ALA A 240 31.47 -20.72 -4.71
C ALA A 240 32.77 -21.51 -4.46
N HIS A 241 33.59 -21.11 -3.48
CA HIS A 241 34.79 -21.84 -3.06
C HIS A 241 34.45 -23.20 -2.46
N LEU A 242 33.41 -23.27 -1.63
CA LEU A 242 32.90 -24.54 -1.10
C LEU A 242 32.41 -25.45 -2.23
N ILE A 243 31.67 -24.92 -3.20
CA ILE A 243 31.20 -25.69 -4.37
C ILE A 243 32.37 -26.20 -5.20
N ARG A 244 33.38 -25.36 -5.47
CA ARG A 244 34.60 -25.78 -6.19
C ARG A 244 35.33 -26.91 -5.48
N ARG A 245 35.34 -26.94 -4.14
CA ARG A 245 35.95 -28.01 -3.35
C ARG A 245 35.13 -29.30 -3.36
N VAL A 246 33.81 -29.21 -3.21
CA VAL A 246 32.93 -30.38 -3.00
C VAL A 246 32.43 -30.97 -4.33
N ALA A 247 32.27 -30.15 -5.36
CA ALA A 247 31.82 -30.55 -6.69
C ALA A 247 32.67 -29.89 -7.79
N PRO A 248 33.91 -30.36 -8.02
CA PRO A 248 34.82 -29.75 -8.99
C PRO A 248 34.27 -29.68 -10.43
N SER A 249 33.40 -30.61 -10.82
CA SER A 249 32.71 -30.60 -12.13
C SER A 249 31.81 -29.38 -12.33
N MET A 250 31.34 -28.75 -11.24
CA MET A 250 30.51 -27.55 -11.26
C MET A 250 31.33 -26.25 -11.16
N SER A 251 32.66 -26.32 -11.22
CA SER A 251 33.55 -25.14 -11.11
C SER A 251 33.18 -23.98 -12.04
N PRO A 252 32.80 -24.20 -13.32
CA PRO A 252 32.36 -23.11 -14.21
C PRO A 252 31.10 -22.39 -13.71
N PHE A 253 30.25 -23.06 -12.95
CA PHE A 253 28.97 -22.54 -12.45
C PHE A 253 28.98 -22.20 -10.96
N ALA A 254 30.11 -22.36 -10.27
CA ALA A 254 30.21 -22.15 -8.82
C ALA A 254 29.83 -20.72 -8.40
N ASN A 255 30.23 -19.70 -9.18
CA ASN A 255 29.84 -18.31 -8.91
C ASN A 255 28.33 -18.10 -9.11
N TRP A 256 27.74 -18.70 -10.15
CA TRP A 256 26.29 -18.64 -10.38
C TRP A 256 25.51 -19.23 -9.22
N LEU A 257 25.92 -20.40 -8.73
CA LEU A 257 25.31 -21.04 -7.57
C LEU A 257 25.52 -20.21 -6.30
N GLY A 258 26.72 -19.64 -6.08
CA GLY A 258 27.01 -18.73 -4.97
C GLY A 258 26.06 -17.53 -4.92
N HIS A 259 25.96 -16.78 -6.03
CA HIS A 259 25.06 -15.63 -6.12
C HIS A 259 23.58 -16.05 -6.02
N SER A 260 23.21 -17.22 -6.54
CA SER A 260 21.83 -17.74 -6.43
C SER A 260 21.46 -18.06 -4.97
N VAL A 261 22.37 -18.68 -4.22
CA VAL A 261 22.17 -18.97 -2.79
C VAL A 261 22.11 -17.68 -1.98
N THR A 262 23.03 -16.74 -2.21
CA THR A 262 23.02 -15.45 -1.50
C THR A 262 21.76 -14.64 -1.81
N LEU A 263 21.33 -14.56 -3.07
CA LEU A 263 20.08 -13.91 -3.44
C LEU A 263 18.87 -14.60 -2.80
N GLY A 264 18.87 -15.94 -2.76
CA GLY A 264 17.86 -16.73 -2.07
C GLY A 264 17.80 -16.41 -0.57
N ALA A 265 18.95 -16.33 0.10
CA ALA A 265 19.05 -15.97 1.51
C ALA A 265 18.56 -14.54 1.79
N VAL A 266 18.89 -13.56 0.92
CA VAL A 266 18.34 -12.20 1.00
C VAL A 266 16.82 -12.22 0.83
N GLY A 267 16.30 -13.03 -0.09
CA GLY A 267 14.86 -13.23 -0.28
C GLY A 267 14.18 -13.78 0.99
N VAL A 268 14.76 -14.80 1.61
CA VAL A 268 14.27 -15.38 2.87
C VAL A 268 14.33 -14.35 4.01
N ALA A 269 15.44 -13.62 4.14
CA ALA A 269 15.58 -12.57 5.15
C ALA A 269 14.55 -11.43 4.95
N ALA A 270 14.24 -11.08 3.69
CA ALA A 270 13.21 -10.09 3.40
C ALA A 270 11.81 -10.58 3.79
N VAL A 271 11.48 -11.85 3.53
CA VAL A 271 10.21 -12.47 3.98
C VAL A 271 10.14 -12.52 5.51
N ALA A 272 11.19 -12.98 6.17
CA ALA A 272 11.25 -13.03 7.64
C ALA A 272 11.18 -11.62 8.27
N GLY A 273 11.82 -10.62 7.65
CA GLY A 273 11.72 -9.22 8.06
C GLY A 273 10.31 -8.67 7.91
N LEU A 274 9.62 -8.99 6.81
CA LEU A 274 8.21 -8.64 6.62
C LEU A 274 7.34 -9.32 7.69
N GLU A 275 7.52 -10.62 7.95
CA GLU A 275 6.80 -11.33 9.02
C GLU A 275 7.07 -10.75 10.41
N TYR A 276 8.30 -10.30 10.68
CA TYR A 276 8.65 -9.62 11.92
C TYR A 276 7.90 -8.29 12.06
N VAL A 277 7.92 -7.46 11.02
CA VAL A 277 7.16 -6.20 10.97
C VAL A 277 5.65 -6.47 11.14
N ASN A 278 5.12 -7.53 10.52
CA ASN A 278 3.71 -7.92 10.65
C ASN A 278 3.35 -8.25 12.11
N ARG A 279 4.19 -9.02 12.80
CA ARG A 279 3.99 -9.35 14.22
C ARG A 279 4.11 -8.13 15.13
N GLN A 280 5.00 -7.20 14.81
CA GLN A 280 5.13 -5.96 15.57
C GLN A 280 3.91 -5.04 15.36
N ALA A 281 3.36 -5.03 14.15
CA ALA A 281 2.14 -4.30 13.85
C ALA A 281 0.91 -4.91 14.55
N ASP A 282 0.81 -6.23 14.66
CA ASP A 282 -0.21 -6.93 15.47
C ASP A 282 -0.19 -6.42 16.93
N ALA A 283 0.99 -6.36 17.54
CA ALA A 283 1.15 -5.90 18.92
C ALA A 283 0.81 -4.42 19.08
N GLY A 284 1.20 -3.57 18.13
CA GLY A 284 0.87 -2.14 18.14
C GLY A 284 -0.62 -1.84 17.94
N GLY A 285 -1.33 -2.67 17.16
CA GLY A 285 -2.78 -2.54 16.96
C GLY A 285 -3.62 -2.84 18.21
N ALA A 286 -3.08 -3.61 19.15
CA ALA A 286 -3.72 -3.92 20.42
C ALA A 286 -3.60 -2.79 21.47
N ALA A 287 -2.73 -1.80 21.25
CA ALA A 287 -2.52 -0.72 22.21
C ALA A 287 -3.78 0.15 22.34
N VAL A 288 -4.27 0.32 23.56
CA VAL A 288 -5.43 1.17 23.87
C VAL A 288 -4.99 2.63 23.95
N GLU A 289 -5.80 3.53 23.39
CA GLU A 289 -5.59 4.97 23.50
C GLU A 289 -6.22 5.51 24.78
N ALA A 290 -5.47 6.29 25.56
CA ALA A 290 -5.95 6.87 26.80
C ALA A 290 -7.23 7.71 26.62
N ALA A 291 -7.35 8.43 25.49
CA ALA A 291 -8.52 9.25 25.17
C ALA A 291 -9.84 8.46 25.10
N TYR A 292 -9.79 7.16 24.76
CA TYR A 292 -10.97 6.31 24.59
C TYR A 292 -10.98 5.14 25.58
N ASN A 293 -10.32 5.28 26.73
CA ASN A 293 -10.27 4.25 27.76
C ASN A 293 -11.43 4.36 28.77
N LYS A 294 -12.32 5.34 28.63
CA LYS A 294 -13.52 5.48 29.46
C LYS A 294 -14.67 4.70 28.84
N GLN A 295 -15.39 3.96 29.68
CA GLN A 295 -16.60 3.25 29.26
C GLN A 295 -17.67 4.26 28.82
N PRO A 296 -18.34 4.06 27.67
CA PRO A 296 -19.39 4.96 27.22
C PRO A 296 -20.62 4.87 28.14
N THR A 297 -21.36 5.97 28.24
CA THR A 297 -22.58 6.07 29.06
C THR A 297 -23.87 5.92 28.26
N MET A 298 -23.77 5.92 26.93
CA MET A 298 -24.91 5.82 26.02
C MET A 298 -25.42 4.37 25.96
N LEU A 299 -26.74 4.18 26.01
CA LEU A 299 -27.39 2.86 25.97
C LEU A 299 -27.33 2.21 24.57
N THR A 300 -27.15 3.02 23.53
CA THR A 300 -27.19 2.61 22.12
C THR A 300 -25.80 2.29 21.55
N VAL A 301 -24.79 2.07 22.39
CA VAL A 301 -23.44 1.71 21.93
C VAL A 301 -22.88 0.50 22.68
N SER A 302 -22.11 -0.33 21.98
CA SER A 302 -21.44 -1.47 22.60
C SER A 302 -20.44 -1.03 23.68
N GLY A 303 -20.33 -1.85 24.72
CA GLY A 303 -19.62 -1.51 25.94
C GLY A 303 -20.32 -0.47 26.82
N GLY A 304 -21.47 0.07 26.41
CA GLY A 304 -22.31 0.97 27.21
C GLY A 304 -23.11 0.22 28.29
N PRO A 305 -23.95 0.93 29.07
CA PRO A 305 -24.80 0.29 30.07
C PRO A 305 -25.80 -0.65 29.38
N GLY A 306 -25.83 -1.92 29.81
CA GLY A 306 -26.72 -2.94 29.24
C GLY A 306 -26.16 -3.71 28.03
N SER A 307 -24.99 -3.33 27.51
CA SER A 307 -24.28 -4.05 26.45
C SER A 307 -23.88 -5.46 26.88
N GLN A 308 -24.07 -6.46 26.03
CA GLN A 308 -23.56 -7.81 26.23
C GLN A 308 -22.06 -7.92 25.92
N ILE A 309 -21.53 -6.97 25.14
CA ILE A 309 -20.10 -6.89 24.82
C ILE A 309 -19.39 -6.10 25.93
N PRO A 310 -18.48 -6.74 26.69
CA PRO A 310 -17.73 -6.02 27.72
C PRO A 310 -16.80 -4.98 27.09
N PHE A 311 -16.77 -3.77 27.65
CA PHE A 311 -16.00 -2.64 27.10
C PHE A 311 -14.48 -2.94 27.00
N ASP A 312 -13.95 -3.72 27.92
CA ASP A 312 -12.54 -4.12 27.93
C ASP A 312 -12.16 -5.05 26.77
N THR A 313 -13.13 -5.80 26.22
CA THR A 313 -12.93 -6.64 25.01
C THR A 313 -12.88 -5.85 23.71
N LEU A 314 -13.28 -4.57 23.73
CA LEU A 314 -13.20 -3.71 22.55
C LEU A 314 -11.73 -3.33 22.29
N SER A 315 -11.30 -3.53 21.04
CA SER A 315 -9.99 -3.08 20.56
C SER A 315 -9.91 -1.56 20.50
N ARG A 316 -8.72 -1.02 20.19
CA ARG A 316 -8.50 0.41 19.99
C ARG A 316 -9.55 1.05 19.06
N GLU A 317 -9.79 0.44 17.90
CA GLU A 317 -10.76 0.98 16.93
C GLU A 317 -12.21 0.76 17.38
N GLY A 318 -12.51 -0.36 18.04
CA GLY A 318 -13.83 -0.58 18.64
C GLY A 318 -14.18 0.49 19.68
N ARG A 319 -13.21 0.85 20.53
CA ARG A 319 -13.36 1.90 21.55
C ARG A 319 -13.54 3.29 20.93
N ARG A 320 -12.85 3.59 19.82
CA ARG A 320 -13.09 4.81 19.05
C ARG A 320 -14.51 4.88 18.53
N ILE A 321 -14.97 3.81 17.87
CA ILE A 321 -16.32 3.74 17.26
C ILE A 321 -17.40 4.07 18.30
N VAL A 322 -17.34 3.47 19.49
CA VAL A 322 -18.38 3.64 20.52
C VAL A 322 -18.24 4.96 21.30
N ASN A 323 -17.03 5.47 21.53
CA ASN A 323 -16.83 6.74 22.25
C ASN A 323 -17.01 7.98 21.36
N MET A 324 -16.94 7.82 20.03
CA MET A 324 -17.13 8.90 19.07
C MET A 324 -18.58 8.99 18.55
N ALA A 325 -19.54 8.31 19.20
CA ALA A 325 -20.95 8.35 18.79
C ALA A 325 -21.51 9.77 18.92
N LEU A 326 -22.28 10.22 17.91
CA LEU A 326 -23.04 11.46 18.03
C LEU A 326 -24.19 11.29 19.02
N THR A 327 -24.49 12.32 19.80
CA THR A 327 -25.74 12.38 20.57
C THR A 327 -26.86 13.01 19.75
N ALA A 328 -28.11 12.77 20.14
CA ALA A 328 -29.28 13.45 19.58
C ALA A 328 -29.11 14.99 19.56
N ASP A 329 -28.57 15.57 20.63
CA ASP A 329 -28.35 17.02 20.74
C ASP A 329 -27.32 17.52 19.71
N GLN A 330 -26.20 16.81 19.54
CA GLN A 330 -25.17 17.15 18.55
C GLN A 330 -25.70 17.05 17.11
N ILE A 331 -26.55 16.06 16.83
CA ILE A 331 -27.20 15.93 15.52
C ILE A 331 -28.18 17.07 15.30
N THR A 332 -28.97 17.41 16.32
CA THR A 332 -29.96 18.50 16.27
C THR A 332 -29.28 19.85 16.06
N GLU A 333 -28.15 20.10 16.71
CA GLU A 333 -27.37 21.34 16.58
C GLU A 333 -26.91 21.58 15.14
N VAL A 334 -26.39 20.55 14.47
CA VAL A 334 -25.87 20.66 13.08
C VAL A 334 -26.99 20.70 12.06
N THR A 335 -28.00 19.84 12.22
CA THR A 335 -29.05 19.63 11.21
C THR A 335 -30.20 20.62 11.35
N GLY A 336 -30.45 21.13 12.56
CA GLY A 336 -31.60 21.96 12.92
C GLY A 336 -32.92 21.18 13.03
N ARG A 337 -32.87 19.85 13.07
CA ARG A 337 -34.05 18.97 13.13
C ARG A 337 -34.00 18.09 14.39
N PRO A 338 -35.15 17.75 14.98
CA PRO A 338 -35.19 16.80 16.09
C PRO A 338 -34.51 15.48 15.70
N ALA A 339 -33.64 15.00 16.57
CA ALA A 339 -32.88 13.77 16.36
C ALA A 339 -33.02 12.82 17.55
N MET A 340 -32.46 11.62 17.39
CA MET A 340 -32.34 10.62 18.44
C MET A 340 -30.90 10.08 18.50
N ASP A 341 -30.57 9.37 19.58
CA ASP A 341 -29.25 8.75 19.69
C ASP A 341 -29.12 7.60 18.66
N PRO A 342 -28.09 7.61 17.81
CA PRO A 342 -27.81 6.54 16.86
C PRO A 342 -27.30 5.28 17.56
N ILE A 343 -27.38 4.15 16.88
CA ILE A 343 -26.84 2.88 17.37
C ILE A 343 -25.47 2.60 16.76
N ARG A 344 -24.47 2.30 17.60
CA ARG A 344 -23.16 1.80 17.16
C ARG A 344 -22.79 0.51 17.88
N ALA A 345 -22.87 -0.61 17.18
CA ALA A 345 -22.54 -1.93 17.74
C ALA A 345 -21.22 -2.48 17.16
N PHE A 346 -20.33 -2.98 18.01
CA PHE A 346 -19.03 -3.47 17.55
C PHE A 346 -18.57 -4.68 18.35
N ALA A 347 -18.30 -5.79 17.65
CA ALA A 347 -17.70 -6.98 18.23
C ALA A 347 -16.20 -7.05 17.89
N GLY A 348 -15.36 -6.92 18.91
CA GLY A 348 -13.92 -7.08 18.79
C GLY A 348 -13.51 -8.55 18.68
N ILE A 349 -12.25 -8.81 18.30
CA ILE A 349 -11.71 -10.19 18.26
C ILE A 349 -11.74 -10.83 19.65
N ALA A 350 -11.57 -10.04 20.71
CA ALA A 350 -11.58 -10.52 22.09
C ALA A 350 -12.99 -10.72 22.67
N SER A 351 -14.05 -10.35 21.93
CA SER A 351 -15.43 -10.49 22.43
C SER A 351 -15.90 -11.94 22.47
N ALA A 352 -15.38 -12.81 21.59
CA ALA A 352 -15.52 -14.27 21.65
C ALA A 352 -14.47 -14.93 20.73
N GLU A 353 -14.15 -16.20 20.96
CA GLU A 353 -13.11 -16.92 20.19
C GLU A 353 -13.59 -17.25 18.77
N LEU A 354 -14.81 -17.78 18.64
CA LEU A 354 -15.36 -18.23 17.36
C LEU A 354 -16.11 -17.12 16.62
N VAL A 355 -16.08 -17.17 15.28
CA VAL A 355 -16.80 -16.22 14.42
C VAL A 355 -18.30 -16.26 14.72
N ASP A 356 -18.88 -17.45 14.80
CA ASP A 356 -20.32 -17.62 15.02
C ASP A 356 -20.75 -17.08 16.39
N GLU A 357 -19.95 -17.26 17.44
CA GLU A 357 -20.21 -16.68 18.76
C GLU A 357 -20.17 -15.15 18.74
N ARG A 358 -19.23 -14.55 18.01
CA ARG A 358 -19.18 -13.08 17.83
C ARG A 358 -20.39 -12.57 17.04
N VAL A 359 -20.84 -13.31 16.02
CA VAL A 359 -22.07 -12.99 15.27
C VAL A 359 -23.29 -13.08 16.18
N ASP A 360 -23.41 -14.13 16.98
CA ASP A 360 -24.55 -14.34 17.89
C ASP A 360 -24.62 -13.27 18.99
N ILE A 361 -23.49 -12.88 19.57
CA ILE A 361 -23.45 -11.78 20.54
C ILE A 361 -23.84 -10.46 19.85
N LEU A 362 -23.30 -10.16 18.67
CA LEU A 362 -23.62 -8.93 17.96
C LEU A 362 -25.08 -8.87 17.49
N MET A 363 -25.65 -9.98 17.04
CA MET A 363 -27.06 -10.04 16.66
C MET A 363 -27.98 -9.76 17.85
N ARG A 364 -27.68 -10.31 19.03
CA ARG A 364 -28.42 -10.01 20.26
C ARG A 364 -28.27 -8.55 20.69
N GLU A 365 -27.04 -8.02 20.62
CA GLU A 365 -26.76 -6.60 20.88
C GLU A 365 -27.62 -5.69 19.98
N LEU A 366 -27.73 -6.01 18.69
CA LEU A 366 -28.58 -5.28 17.73
C LEU A 366 -30.07 -5.38 18.08
N GLU A 367 -30.54 -6.53 18.58
CA GLU A 367 -31.91 -6.69 19.04
C GLU A 367 -32.18 -5.86 20.30
N ASP A 368 -31.31 -5.93 21.30
CA ASP A 368 -31.45 -5.23 22.58
C ASP A 368 -31.45 -3.70 22.41
N MET A 369 -30.67 -3.19 21.45
CA MET A 369 -30.61 -1.76 21.14
C MET A 369 -31.74 -1.27 20.21
N GLY A 370 -32.59 -2.16 19.70
CA GLY A 370 -33.67 -1.80 18.76
C GLY A 370 -33.16 -1.45 17.36
N ALA A 371 -32.05 -2.04 16.90
CA ALA A 371 -31.45 -1.72 15.60
C ALA A 371 -32.38 -2.04 14.41
N PHE A 372 -33.24 -3.05 14.56
CA PHE A 372 -34.18 -3.48 13.52
C PHE A 372 -35.43 -2.59 13.42
N GLU A 373 -35.60 -1.63 14.33
CA GLU A 373 -36.66 -0.61 14.30
C GLU A 373 -36.19 0.71 13.67
N ARG A 374 -34.88 0.83 13.40
CA ARG A 374 -34.30 2.01 12.77
C ARG A 374 -34.67 2.09 11.30
N GLU A 375 -34.61 3.29 10.73
CA GLU A 375 -34.86 3.47 9.29
C GLU A 375 -33.73 2.86 8.45
N VAL A 376 -32.48 3.02 8.89
CA VAL A 376 -31.29 2.52 8.16
C VAL A 376 -30.48 1.57 9.03
N LEU A 377 -30.20 0.39 8.50
CA LEU A 377 -29.31 -0.61 9.08
C LEU A 377 -28.05 -0.72 8.22
N CYS A 378 -26.92 -0.28 8.73
CA CYS A 378 -25.64 -0.19 8.01
C CYS A 378 -24.64 -1.23 8.53
N PHE A 379 -24.42 -2.28 7.73
CA PHE A 379 -23.37 -3.25 8.00
C PHE A 379 -22.03 -2.80 7.40
N CYS A 380 -21.05 -2.56 8.26
CA CYS A 380 -19.71 -2.18 7.83
C CYS A 380 -18.75 -3.35 7.95
N SER A 381 -17.99 -3.61 6.87
CA SER A 381 -16.79 -4.43 7.00
C SER A 381 -15.61 -3.55 7.38
N PRO A 382 -15.00 -3.72 8.56
CA PRO A 382 -13.88 -2.89 8.95
C PRO A 382 -12.63 -3.25 8.17
N THR A 383 -11.66 -2.34 8.24
CA THR A 383 -10.33 -2.62 7.71
C THR A 383 -9.56 -3.58 8.64
N GLY A 384 -8.33 -3.96 8.26
CA GLY A 384 -7.56 -4.97 8.99
C GLY A 384 -7.28 -4.60 10.46
N THR A 385 -7.33 -3.32 10.85
CA THR A 385 -7.15 -2.90 12.25
C THR A 385 -8.44 -2.88 13.05
N GLY A 386 -9.60 -3.13 12.42
CA GLY A 386 -10.91 -2.82 12.98
C GLY A 386 -11.42 -1.41 12.68
N TYR A 387 -10.65 -0.59 11.94
CA TYR A 387 -11.04 0.79 11.63
C TYR A 387 -12.29 0.85 10.75
N LEU A 388 -13.18 1.78 11.10
CA LEU A 388 -14.32 2.24 10.31
C LEU A 388 -14.21 3.74 10.08
N ASN A 389 -14.63 4.19 8.90
CA ASN A 389 -14.59 5.60 8.56
C ASN A 389 -15.65 6.40 9.32
N TYR A 390 -15.22 7.23 10.26
CA TYR A 390 -16.12 8.08 11.03
C TYR A 390 -16.88 9.07 10.14
N VAL A 391 -16.32 9.53 9.02
CA VAL A 391 -17.01 10.48 8.13
C VAL A 391 -18.26 9.85 7.54
N MET A 392 -18.19 8.58 7.13
CA MET A 392 -19.38 7.85 6.66
C MET A 392 -20.39 7.66 7.80
N MET A 393 -19.94 7.19 8.97
CA MET A 393 -20.84 6.91 10.10
C MET A 393 -21.57 8.17 10.57
N GLU A 394 -20.83 9.26 10.80
CA GLU A 394 -21.42 10.51 11.26
C GLU A 394 -22.26 11.19 10.18
N THR A 395 -21.88 11.09 8.90
CA THR A 395 -22.76 11.56 7.83
C THR A 395 -24.08 10.80 7.83
N LEU A 396 -24.05 9.47 7.96
CA LEU A 396 -25.26 8.67 8.06
C LEU A 396 -26.12 9.14 9.25
N GLU A 397 -25.51 9.30 10.41
CA GLU A 397 -26.18 9.78 11.64
C GLU A 397 -26.80 11.18 11.47
N TYR A 398 -26.08 12.13 10.88
CA TYR A 398 -26.61 13.46 10.60
C TYR A 398 -27.78 13.41 9.61
N LEU A 399 -27.64 12.67 8.52
CA LEU A 399 -28.64 12.66 7.45
C LEU A 399 -29.90 11.85 7.78
N THR A 400 -29.81 10.87 8.69
CA THR A 400 -30.98 10.13 9.20
C THR A 400 -31.55 10.71 10.50
N GLY A 401 -31.02 11.82 11.02
CA GLY A 401 -31.44 12.37 12.33
C GLY A 401 -31.19 11.38 13.48
N GLY A 402 -30.13 10.56 13.37
CA GLY A 402 -29.80 9.48 14.29
C GLY A 402 -30.67 8.23 14.16
N ASN A 403 -31.63 8.20 13.23
CA ASN A 403 -32.44 7.02 12.96
C ASN A 403 -31.71 5.94 12.14
N CYS A 404 -30.55 5.53 12.62
CA CYS A 404 -29.70 4.52 11.99
C CYS A 404 -29.03 3.61 13.02
N ALA A 405 -28.66 2.42 12.57
CA ALA A 405 -27.80 1.51 13.31
C ALA A 405 -26.58 1.12 12.45
N THR A 406 -25.38 1.43 12.93
CA THR A 406 -24.12 1.03 12.30
C THR A 406 -23.45 -0.06 13.11
N PHE A 407 -22.99 -1.13 12.45
CA PHE A 407 -22.33 -2.22 13.15
C PHE A 407 -21.26 -2.92 12.35
N ALA A 408 -20.32 -3.54 13.06
CA ALA A 408 -19.19 -4.27 12.48
C ALA A 408 -18.65 -5.38 13.39
N LEU A 409 -17.98 -6.35 12.76
CA LEU A 409 -17.18 -7.36 13.44
C LEU A 409 -15.71 -7.18 13.06
N GLN A 410 -14.82 -7.27 14.03
CA GLN A 410 -13.39 -7.20 13.80
C GLN A 410 -12.80 -8.59 13.52
N TYR A 411 -12.03 -8.73 12.43
CA TYR A 411 -11.35 -9.98 12.06
C TYR A 411 -9.82 -9.93 12.20
N SER A 412 -9.22 -8.74 12.40
CA SER A 412 -7.77 -8.57 12.56
C SER A 412 -7.42 -7.29 13.36
N LEU A 413 -6.16 -7.19 13.81
CA LEU A 413 -5.56 -6.01 14.44
C LEU A 413 -4.49 -5.35 13.55
N ARG A 414 -4.29 -5.83 12.31
CA ARG A 414 -3.18 -5.44 11.44
C ARG A 414 -3.52 -4.30 10.48
N PRO A 415 -2.61 -3.32 10.29
CA PRO A 415 -2.72 -2.31 9.24
C PRO A 415 -3.05 -2.88 7.86
N SER A 416 -4.04 -2.29 7.18
CA SER A 416 -4.70 -2.83 5.98
C SER A 416 -3.78 -3.13 4.80
N PHE A 417 -2.74 -2.31 4.57
CA PHE A 417 -1.80 -2.52 3.47
C PHE A 417 -0.91 -3.76 3.65
N ILE A 418 -0.86 -4.31 4.87
CA ILE A 418 -0.08 -5.50 5.24
C ILE A 418 -0.96 -6.76 5.33
N SER A 419 -2.29 -6.60 5.43
CA SER A 419 -3.24 -7.65 5.80
C SER A 419 -3.90 -8.39 4.63
N LEU A 420 -3.26 -8.41 3.45
CA LEU A 420 -3.81 -9.14 2.29
C LEU A 420 -3.97 -10.65 2.55
N ASP A 421 -3.20 -11.21 3.49
CA ASP A 421 -3.32 -12.59 3.98
C ASP A 421 -4.58 -12.83 4.84
N ARG A 422 -5.23 -11.78 5.34
CA ARG A 422 -6.41 -11.85 6.21
C ARG A 422 -7.75 -11.75 5.47
N VAL A 423 -7.73 -11.56 4.15
CA VAL A 423 -8.94 -11.41 3.33
C VAL A 423 -9.89 -12.59 3.50
N ALA A 424 -9.36 -13.82 3.55
CA ALA A 424 -10.18 -15.02 3.72
C ALA A 424 -10.97 -15.01 5.04
N MET A 425 -10.34 -14.57 6.13
CA MET A 425 -10.98 -14.46 7.45
C MET A 425 -12.06 -13.38 7.46
N GLY A 426 -11.78 -12.18 6.93
CA GLY A 426 -12.77 -11.11 6.83
C GLY A 426 -13.96 -11.50 5.94
N ARG A 427 -13.70 -12.19 4.81
CA ARG A 427 -14.73 -12.74 3.93
C ARG A 427 -15.65 -13.73 4.64
N GLU A 428 -15.06 -14.67 5.39
CA GLU A 428 -15.81 -15.68 6.14
C GLU A 428 -16.70 -15.04 7.21
N GLN A 429 -16.16 -14.10 7.98
CA GLN A 429 -16.89 -13.36 8.99
C GLN A 429 -18.05 -12.54 8.39
N ASN A 430 -17.81 -11.83 7.29
CA ASN A 430 -18.85 -11.06 6.61
C ASN A 430 -19.97 -11.97 6.10
N ARG A 431 -19.64 -13.17 5.60
CA ARG A 431 -20.63 -14.17 5.17
C ARG A 431 -21.47 -14.69 6.32
N ALA A 432 -20.85 -14.98 7.47
CA ALA A 432 -21.57 -15.44 8.66
C ALA A 432 -22.58 -14.37 9.12
N MET A 433 -22.15 -13.11 9.21
CA MET A 433 -23.04 -12.00 9.59
C MET A 433 -24.15 -11.74 8.57
N LEU A 434 -23.83 -11.69 7.27
CA LEU A 434 -24.83 -11.52 6.22
C LEU A 434 -25.86 -12.66 6.23
N HIS A 435 -25.43 -13.88 6.52
CA HIS A 435 -26.35 -15.01 6.67
C HIS A 435 -27.32 -14.79 7.83
N ALA A 436 -26.81 -14.49 9.04
CA ALA A 436 -27.66 -14.23 10.21
C ALA A 436 -28.65 -13.06 9.99
N LEU A 437 -28.17 -11.94 9.42
CA LEU A 437 -29.00 -10.79 9.07
C LEU A 437 -30.08 -11.14 8.06
N THR A 438 -29.75 -11.92 7.02
CA THR A 438 -30.72 -12.30 5.98
C THR A 438 -31.92 -13.03 6.59
N TRP A 439 -31.68 -13.95 7.52
CA TRP A 439 -32.75 -14.66 8.23
C TRP A 439 -33.59 -13.70 9.08
N ARG A 440 -32.93 -12.83 9.86
CA ARG A 440 -33.63 -11.89 10.75
C ARG A 440 -34.47 -10.87 10.00
N LEU A 441 -33.94 -10.30 8.91
CA LEU A 441 -34.63 -9.32 8.08
C LEU A 441 -35.83 -9.95 7.37
N ARG A 442 -35.71 -11.19 6.87
CA ARG A 442 -36.83 -11.90 6.24
C ARG A 442 -37.97 -12.21 7.20
N ALA A 443 -37.70 -12.33 8.50
CA ALA A 443 -38.71 -12.49 9.53
C ALA A 443 -39.49 -11.20 9.86
N ILE A 444 -38.99 -10.02 9.42
CA ILE A 444 -39.71 -8.76 9.55
C ILE A 444 -40.64 -8.61 8.32
N PRO A 445 -41.90 -8.15 8.50
CA PRO A 445 -42.76 -7.73 7.39
C PRO A 445 -42.06 -6.71 6.47
N GLU A 446 -42.24 -6.85 5.16
CA GLU A 446 -41.49 -6.06 4.16
C GLU A 446 -41.66 -4.55 4.31
N ASP A 447 -42.86 -4.10 4.70
CA ASP A 447 -43.23 -2.71 4.96
C ASP A 447 -42.61 -2.12 6.23
N ARG A 448 -42.03 -2.96 7.11
CA ARG A 448 -41.39 -2.54 8.36
C ARG A 448 -39.89 -2.83 8.40
N ARG A 449 -39.31 -3.35 7.32
CA ARG A 449 -37.87 -3.67 7.29
C ARG A 449 -37.04 -2.39 7.27
N PRO A 450 -35.95 -2.31 8.05
CA PRO A 450 -34.99 -1.24 7.88
C PRO A 450 -34.37 -1.32 6.48
N ARG A 451 -33.96 -0.16 5.97
CA ARG A 451 -33.16 -0.06 4.75
C ARG A 451 -31.79 -0.68 5.02
N PHE A 452 -31.48 -1.81 4.39
CA PHE A 452 -30.22 -2.52 4.64
C PHE A 452 -29.14 -2.09 3.66
N VAL A 453 -28.11 -1.42 4.18
CA VAL A 453 -26.99 -0.87 3.41
C VAL A 453 -25.66 -1.43 3.89
N VAL A 454 -24.67 -1.43 3.01
CA VAL A 454 -23.34 -1.98 3.28
C VAL A 454 -22.24 -0.98 2.99
N PHE A 455 -21.26 -0.91 3.89
CA PHE A 455 -20.05 -0.11 3.71
C PHE A 455 -18.78 -0.94 3.75
N GLY A 456 -17.77 -0.52 2.99
CA GLY A 456 -16.40 -0.94 3.21
C GLY A 456 -15.39 0.07 2.69
N GLU A 457 -14.28 0.23 3.41
CA GLU A 457 -13.13 1.02 2.99
C GLU A 457 -11.92 0.10 2.83
N SER A 458 -11.10 0.32 1.80
CA SER A 458 -9.81 -0.35 1.67
C SER A 458 -9.95 -1.88 1.77
N LEU A 459 -9.22 -2.53 2.68
CA LEU A 459 -9.36 -3.96 2.93
C LEU A 459 -10.79 -4.37 3.34
N GLY A 460 -11.53 -3.51 4.04
CA GLY A 460 -12.94 -3.73 4.36
C GLY A 460 -13.83 -3.78 3.12
N ALA A 461 -13.58 -2.92 2.13
CA ALA A 461 -14.23 -2.99 0.82
C ALA A 461 -13.94 -4.33 0.13
N HIS A 462 -12.67 -4.77 0.14
CA HIS A 462 -12.26 -6.06 -0.43
C HIS A 462 -12.99 -7.22 0.25
N THR A 463 -12.92 -7.33 1.58
CA THR A 463 -13.51 -8.47 2.32
C THR A 463 -15.03 -8.50 2.20
N MET A 464 -15.69 -7.35 2.14
CA MET A 464 -17.14 -7.29 1.94
C MET A 464 -17.55 -7.68 0.52
N GLN A 465 -16.89 -7.13 -0.50
CA GLN A 465 -17.16 -7.50 -1.88
C GLN A 465 -16.92 -8.99 -2.13
N ASP A 466 -15.85 -9.55 -1.55
CA ASP A 466 -15.53 -10.96 -1.68
C ASP A 466 -16.49 -11.88 -0.90
N ALA A 467 -17.29 -11.37 0.04
CA ALA A 467 -18.40 -12.12 0.61
C ALA A 467 -19.37 -12.58 -0.50
N PHE A 468 -19.54 -11.76 -1.53
CA PHE A 468 -20.36 -12.02 -2.72
C PHE A 468 -19.55 -12.59 -3.90
N LEU A 469 -18.29 -12.96 -3.70
CA LEU A 469 -17.44 -13.52 -4.76
C LEU A 469 -18.12 -14.75 -5.37
N HIS A 470 -18.22 -14.74 -6.70
CA HIS A 470 -18.91 -15.73 -7.54
C HIS A 470 -20.43 -15.61 -7.64
N GLU A 471 -21.06 -14.68 -6.92
CA GLU A 471 -22.52 -14.49 -6.94
C GLU A 471 -22.95 -13.28 -7.79
N GLY A 472 -22.02 -12.37 -8.09
CA GLY A 472 -22.32 -11.11 -8.80
C GLY A 472 -23.34 -10.26 -8.04
N MET A 473 -24.19 -9.52 -8.76
CA MET A 473 -25.23 -8.71 -8.14
C MET A 473 -26.33 -9.54 -7.46
N ASN A 474 -26.52 -10.81 -7.84
CA ASN A 474 -27.48 -11.69 -7.17
C ASN A 474 -27.12 -11.94 -5.70
N GLY A 475 -25.84 -11.87 -5.34
CA GLY A 475 -25.39 -12.02 -3.96
C GLY A 475 -25.92 -10.90 -3.06
N PHE A 476 -25.83 -9.65 -3.51
CA PHE A 476 -26.35 -8.49 -2.79
C PHE A 476 -27.86 -8.60 -2.61
N ALA A 477 -28.60 -8.89 -3.69
CA ALA A 477 -30.05 -9.07 -3.66
C ALA A 477 -30.48 -10.20 -2.71
N ARG A 478 -29.77 -11.35 -2.74
CA ARG A 478 -30.06 -12.50 -1.87
C ARG A 478 -29.90 -12.17 -0.39
N ALA A 479 -28.87 -11.37 -0.07
CA ALA A 479 -28.61 -10.89 1.28
C ALA A 479 -29.52 -9.73 1.72
N GLY A 480 -30.37 -9.23 0.82
CA GLY A 480 -31.26 -8.09 1.08
C GLY A 480 -30.54 -6.74 1.10
N VAL A 481 -29.30 -6.67 0.62
CA VAL A 481 -28.55 -5.41 0.52
C VAL A 481 -29.16 -4.57 -0.59
N GLN A 482 -29.69 -3.42 -0.23
CA GLN A 482 -30.36 -2.51 -1.16
C GLN A 482 -29.38 -1.54 -1.80
N ARG A 483 -28.37 -1.08 -1.04
CA ARG A 483 -27.35 -0.15 -1.51
C ARG A 483 -26.01 -0.41 -0.84
N ALA A 484 -24.90 -0.11 -1.52
CA ALA A 484 -23.57 -0.28 -0.98
C ALA A 484 -22.60 0.82 -1.41
N LEU A 485 -21.72 1.20 -0.49
CA LEU A 485 -20.64 2.16 -0.72
C LEU A 485 -19.29 1.52 -0.40
N PHE A 486 -18.43 1.44 -1.40
CA PHE A 486 -17.08 0.90 -1.30
C PHE A 486 -16.05 1.94 -1.73
N ILE A 487 -15.17 2.34 -0.82
CA ILE A 487 -14.13 3.34 -1.12
C ILE A 487 -12.74 2.71 -1.13
N GLY A 488 -11.90 3.13 -2.07
CA GLY A 488 -10.50 2.71 -2.17
C GLY A 488 -10.32 1.19 -2.27
N THR A 489 -11.16 0.52 -3.06
CA THR A 489 -11.15 -0.94 -3.18
C THR A 489 -9.79 -1.44 -3.69
N PRO A 490 -9.05 -2.27 -2.92
CA PRO A 490 -7.76 -2.79 -3.33
C PRO A 490 -7.80 -3.47 -4.69
N ALA A 491 -6.74 -3.29 -5.48
CA ALA A 491 -6.62 -3.89 -6.81
C ALA A 491 -6.89 -5.40 -6.80
N ALA A 492 -6.54 -6.07 -5.69
CA ALA A 492 -6.67 -7.50 -5.48
C ALA A 492 -8.11 -8.02 -5.30
N SER A 493 -9.11 -7.16 -5.11
CA SER A 493 -10.52 -7.57 -4.91
C SER A 493 -11.01 -8.52 -5.99
N GLY A 494 -11.37 -9.74 -5.61
CA GLY A 494 -11.79 -10.79 -6.52
C GLY A 494 -13.11 -10.45 -7.20
N TRP A 495 -14.07 -9.93 -6.44
CA TRP A 495 -15.38 -9.53 -6.97
C TRP A 495 -15.25 -8.34 -7.93
N ALA A 496 -14.51 -7.29 -7.54
CA ALA A 496 -14.32 -6.11 -8.39
C ALA A 496 -13.55 -6.45 -9.68
N LYS A 497 -12.51 -7.31 -9.61
CA LYS A 497 -11.81 -7.82 -10.80
C LYS A 497 -12.77 -8.53 -11.76
N ARG A 498 -13.68 -9.37 -11.23
CA ARG A 498 -14.65 -10.11 -12.05
C ARG A 498 -15.68 -9.18 -12.69
N TRP A 499 -16.18 -8.20 -11.94
CA TRP A 499 -17.10 -7.19 -12.48
C TRP A 499 -16.43 -6.38 -13.60
N ARG A 500 -15.22 -5.81 -13.37
CA ARG A 500 -14.49 -5.06 -14.40
C ARG A 500 -14.17 -5.89 -15.65
N ALA A 501 -13.92 -7.20 -15.48
CA ALA A 501 -13.62 -8.10 -16.60
C ALA A 501 -14.85 -8.48 -17.45
N ASN A 502 -16.06 -8.48 -16.89
CA ASN A 502 -17.28 -8.81 -17.62
C ASN A 502 -18.53 -8.20 -16.94
N LYS A 503 -18.76 -6.90 -17.20
CA LYS A 503 -19.85 -6.14 -16.57
C LYS A 503 -21.22 -6.75 -16.90
N ASP A 504 -21.50 -7.01 -18.18
CA ASP A 504 -22.78 -7.54 -18.66
C ASP A 504 -23.18 -8.87 -17.98
N LYS A 505 -22.21 -9.71 -17.61
CA LYS A 505 -22.49 -10.97 -16.91
C LYS A 505 -22.71 -10.79 -15.41
N ILE A 506 -21.95 -9.90 -14.78
CA ILE A 506 -21.91 -9.75 -13.32
C ILE A 506 -22.98 -8.77 -12.83
N ASP A 507 -23.29 -7.79 -13.66
CA ASP A 507 -24.19 -6.66 -13.42
C ASP A 507 -24.95 -6.31 -14.73
N PRO A 508 -25.86 -7.20 -15.19
CA PRO A 508 -26.58 -7.02 -16.46
C PRO A 508 -27.46 -5.76 -16.48
N ASP A 509 -27.96 -5.35 -15.32
CA ASP A 509 -28.83 -4.18 -15.17
C ASP A 509 -28.03 -2.88 -14.92
N GLY A 510 -26.69 -2.97 -14.87
CA GLY A 510 -25.83 -1.82 -14.70
C GLY A 510 -26.00 -1.09 -13.36
N ARG A 511 -26.22 -1.82 -12.27
CA ARG A 511 -26.46 -1.29 -10.91
C ARG A 511 -25.17 -0.86 -10.20
N VAL A 512 -24.01 -1.23 -10.73
CA VAL A 512 -22.70 -0.85 -10.18
C VAL A 512 -22.13 0.35 -10.95
N VAL A 513 -21.66 1.33 -10.20
CA VAL A 513 -20.95 2.52 -10.72
C VAL A 513 -19.57 2.59 -10.09
N GLU A 514 -18.55 2.82 -10.92
CA GLU A 514 -17.17 3.08 -10.49
C GLU A 514 -16.76 4.46 -10.97
N VAL A 515 -16.32 5.33 -10.05
CA VAL A 515 -15.95 6.73 -10.28
C VAL A 515 -14.84 7.15 -9.34
N ALA A 516 -14.04 8.17 -9.70
CA ALA A 516 -13.05 8.75 -8.81
C ALA A 516 -13.57 9.92 -7.97
N SER A 517 -14.59 10.65 -8.43
CA SER A 517 -15.13 11.81 -7.70
C SER A 517 -16.63 12.01 -7.93
N TYR A 518 -17.23 12.91 -7.15
CA TYR A 518 -18.64 13.28 -7.31
C TYR A 518 -18.91 13.94 -8.67
N GLU A 519 -17.98 14.75 -9.18
CA GLU A 519 -18.06 15.37 -10.50
C GLU A 519 -18.06 14.32 -11.61
N GLU A 520 -17.24 13.28 -11.49
CA GLU A 520 -17.23 12.16 -12.44
C GLU A 520 -18.56 11.41 -12.41
N TYR A 521 -19.16 11.24 -11.23
CA TYR A 521 -20.51 10.66 -11.11
C TYR A 521 -21.57 11.52 -11.82
N VAL A 522 -21.61 12.82 -11.56
CA VAL A 522 -22.60 13.73 -12.17
C VAL A 522 -22.44 13.79 -13.69
N ALA A 523 -21.21 13.65 -14.20
CA ALA A 523 -20.93 13.59 -15.63
C ALA A 523 -21.40 12.28 -16.30
N LEU A 524 -21.80 11.25 -15.53
CA LEU A 524 -22.37 10.04 -16.11
C LEU A 524 -23.75 10.29 -16.73
N PRO A 525 -24.10 9.53 -17.78
CA PRO A 525 -25.45 9.51 -18.35
C PRO A 525 -26.54 9.27 -17.28
N GLU A 526 -27.69 9.92 -17.43
CA GLU A 526 -28.81 9.83 -16.47
C GLU A 526 -29.31 8.40 -16.25
N ASP A 527 -29.39 7.61 -17.33
CA ASP A 527 -29.77 6.19 -17.26
C ASP A 527 -28.82 5.40 -16.35
N ARG A 528 -27.50 5.64 -16.46
CA ARG A 528 -26.49 5.02 -15.58
C ARG A 528 -26.59 5.49 -14.13
N ARG A 529 -26.96 6.75 -13.89
CA ARG A 529 -27.13 7.28 -12.54
C ARG A 529 -28.38 6.73 -11.87
N SER A 530 -29.48 6.62 -12.60
CA SER A 530 -30.79 6.20 -12.08
C SER A 530 -30.85 4.75 -11.60
N THR A 531 -30.01 3.87 -12.16
CA THR A 531 -29.92 2.45 -11.77
C THR A 531 -28.87 2.17 -10.69
N ALA A 532 -28.10 3.18 -10.27
CA ALA A 532 -26.95 2.99 -9.39
C ALA A 532 -27.36 2.62 -7.96
N GLU A 533 -26.84 1.51 -7.47
CA GLU A 533 -27.04 1.00 -6.11
C GLU A 533 -25.75 0.63 -5.41
N VAL A 534 -24.72 0.21 -6.16
CA VAL A 534 -23.41 -0.14 -5.63
C VAL A 534 -22.37 0.83 -6.16
N PHE A 535 -21.74 1.56 -5.27
CA PHE A 535 -20.78 2.61 -5.59
C PHE A 535 -19.36 2.14 -5.26
N LEU A 536 -18.50 2.11 -6.27
CA LEU A 536 -17.06 1.92 -6.14
C LEU A 536 -16.38 3.28 -6.32
N VAL A 537 -16.02 3.94 -5.23
CA VAL A 537 -15.29 5.21 -5.28
C VAL A 537 -13.80 4.92 -5.18
N SER A 538 -13.02 5.34 -6.18
CA SER A 538 -11.60 5.00 -6.26
C SER A 538 -10.84 6.11 -6.97
N HIS A 539 -10.03 6.87 -6.24
CA HIS A 539 -9.22 7.92 -6.87
C HIS A 539 -8.28 7.32 -7.91
N HIS A 540 -8.18 7.98 -9.07
CA HIS A 540 -7.37 7.51 -10.18
C HIS A 540 -5.88 7.47 -9.86
N GLU A 541 -5.40 8.18 -8.84
CA GLU A 541 -4.02 8.12 -8.35
C GLU A 541 -3.83 7.29 -7.08
N ASP A 542 -4.87 6.66 -6.53
CA ASP A 542 -4.76 5.86 -5.31
C ASP A 542 -3.86 4.62 -5.56
N PRO A 543 -2.71 4.49 -4.87
CA PRO A 543 -1.87 3.32 -5.03
C PRO A 543 -2.54 2.03 -4.51
N ILE A 544 -3.48 2.10 -3.57
CA ILE A 544 -4.18 0.93 -3.02
C ILE A 544 -5.02 0.23 -4.09
N VAL A 545 -5.72 1.00 -4.93
CA VAL A 545 -6.56 0.46 -6.02
C VAL A 545 -5.74 -0.05 -7.20
N LYS A 546 -4.42 0.18 -7.20
CA LYS A 546 -3.51 -0.18 -8.30
C LYS A 546 -2.43 -1.20 -7.94
N PHE A 547 -2.15 -1.40 -6.64
CA PHE A 547 -1.07 -2.25 -6.18
C PHE A 547 -1.46 -3.74 -6.22
N GLU A 548 -0.78 -4.50 -7.08
CA GLU A 548 -0.90 -5.96 -7.14
C GLU A 548 0.49 -6.60 -7.35
N PRO A 549 0.76 -7.82 -6.82
CA PRO A 549 2.03 -8.52 -7.03
C PRO A 549 2.43 -8.66 -8.50
N GLU A 550 1.44 -8.75 -9.39
CA GLU A 550 1.61 -8.84 -10.83
C GLU A 550 2.32 -7.62 -11.42
N LEU A 551 2.29 -6.44 -10.76
CA LEU A 551 3.06 -5.27 -11.19
C LEU A 551 4.56 -5.55 -11.34
N ALA A 552 5.09 -6.53 -10.62
CA ALA A 552 6.50 -6.90 -10.69
C ALA A 552 6.89 -7.49 -12.06
N VAL A 553 5.94 -8.11 -12.77
CA VAL A 553 6.20 -8.90 -13.99
C VAL A 553 5.32 -8.52 -15.19
N ARG A 554 4.18 -7.85 -14.96
CA ARG A 554 3.16 -7.53 -15.97
C ARG A 554 2.87 -6.04 -16.01
N VAL A 555 2.69 -5.53 -17.23
CA VAL A 555 2.23 -4.15 -17.46
C VAL A 555 0.73 -4.10 -17.13
N PRO A 556 0.29 -3.30 -16.13
CA PRO A 556 -1.12 -3.18 -15.78
C PRO A 556 -1.91 -2.39 -16.83
N ALA A 557 -3.22 -2.54 -16.84
CA ALA A 557 -4.11 -1.85 -17.79
C ALA A 557 -4.05 -0.32 -17.62
N TRP A 558 -4.08 0.18 -16.37
CA TRP A 558 -4.04 1.62 -16.05
C TRP A 558 -2.74 2.35 -16.45
N LEU A 559 -1.65 1.64 -16.79
CA LEU A 559 -0.45 2.25 -17.36
C LEU A 559 -0.47 2.36 -18.89
N ARG A 560 -1.45 1.75 -19.56
CA ARG A 560 -1.62 1.82 -21.01
C ARG A 560 -2.40 3.09 -21.38
N PRO A 561 -2.12 3.72 -22.54
CA PRO A 561 -2.95 4.82 -23.02
C PRO A 561 -4.36 4.36 -23.45
N PRO A 562 -5.40 5.20 -23.30
CA PRO A 562 -5.39 6.46 -22.55
C PRO A 562 -5.27 6.19 -21.04
N ARG A 563 -4.50 7.05 -20.36
CA ARG A 563 -4.34 6.96 -18.89
C ARG A 563 -5.40 7.81 -18.22
N GLU A 564 -5.90 7.31 -17.10
CA GLU A 564 -6.77 8.05 -16.19
C GLU A 564 -6.09 9.34 -15.72
N GLU A 565 -6.90 10.35 -15.37
CA GLU A 565 -6.40 11.58 -14.78
C GLU A 565 -5.64 11.28 -13.49
N GLY A 566 -4.56 12.01 -13.21
CA GLY A 566 -3.72 11.74 -12.04
C GLY A 566 -2.75 10.58 -12.14
N VAL A 567 -2.85 9.71 -13.15
CA VAL A 567 -1.79 8.75 -13.46
C VAL A 567 -0.69 9.44 -14.30
N PRO A 568 0.53 9.65 -13.78
CA PRO A 568 1.54 10.45 -14.48
C PRO A 568 1.94 9.82 -15.81
N ARG A 569 2.00 10.58 -16.90
CA ARG A 569 2.38 10.07 -18.24
C ARG A 569 3.85 9.63 -18.30
N GLY A 570 4.70 10.24 -17.48
CA GLY A 570 6.11 9.90 -17.29
C GLY A 570 6.35 8.59 -16.52
N LEU A 571 5.35 8.04 -15.81
CA LEU A 571 5.47 6.76 -15.12
C LEU A 571 5.49 5.63 -16.15
N ARG A 572 6.65 4.98 -16.30
CA ARG A 572 6.81 3.85 -17.22
C ARG A 572 6.85 2.55 -16.43
N TRP A 573 6.19 1.53 -16.97
CA TRP A 573 6.30 0.21 -16.37
C TRP A 573 7.77 -0.28 -16.45
N ARG A 574 8.32 -0.64 -15.29
CA ARG A 574 9.65 -1.22 -15.12
C ARG A 574 9.52 -2.49 -14.29
N PRO A 575 10.10 -3.63 -14.73
CA PRO A 575 10.00 -4.88 -13.99
C PRO A 575 10.53 -4.71 -12.57
N VAL A 576 9.74 -5.13 -11.58
CA VAL A 576 9.94 -4.91 -10.14
C VAL A 576 9.99 -3.44 -9.71
N GLY A 577 10.65 -2.56 -10.46
CA GLY A 577 10.76 -1.13 -10.14
C GLY A 577 9.40 -0.42 -10.03
N THR A 578 8.42 -0.77 -10.87
CA THR A 578 7.06 -0.22 -10.73
C THR A 578 6.35 -0.77 -9.50
N PHE A 579 6.50 -2.05 -9.19
CA PHE A 579 5.99 -2.64 -7.96
C PHE A 579 6.57 -1.94 -6.73
N LEU A 580 7.89 -1.73 -6.68
CA LEU A 580 8.54 -1.00 -5.59
C LEU A 580 8.10 0.47 -5.52
N ASN A 581 7.93 1.12 -6.68
CA ASN A 581 7.50 2.52 -6.74
C ASN A 581 6.10 2.70 -6.15
N VAL A 582 5.12 1.95 -6.68
CA VAL A 582 3.74 1.97 -6.18
C VAL A 582 3.69 1.50 -4.71
N GLY A 583 4.53 0.54 -4.32
CA GLY A 583 4.62 0.08 -2.93
C GLY A 583 5.10 1.17 -1.95
N VAL A 584 6.01 2.05 -2.37
CA VAL A 584 6.38 3.24 -1.58
C VAL A 584 5.26 4.27 -1.60
N ASP A 585 4.54 4.40 -2.71
CA ASP A 585 3.37 5.31 -2.78
C ASP A 585 2.25 4.87 -1.82
N LEU A 586 2.05 3.57 -1.56
CA LEU A 586 1.11 3.06 -0.53
C LEU A 586 1.38 3.65 0.86
N LYS A 587 2.65 3.79 1.26
CA LYS A 587 3.02 4.40 2.54
C LYS A 587 2.59 5.88 2.59
N ASN A 588 2.67 6.55 1.45
CA ASN A 588 2.42 7.99 1.35
C ASN A 588 0.92 8.31 1.17
N SER A 589 0.08 7.31 0.87
CA SER A 589 -1.35 7.52 0.60
C SER A 589 -2.22 7.66 1.84
N THR A 590 -1.66 7.39 3.03
CA THR A 590 -2.40 7.42 4.32
C THR A 590 -1.89 8.51 5.26
N ASP A 591 -1.15 9.50 4.75
CA ASP A 591 -0.61 10.64 5.50
C ASP A 591 -1.68 11.74 5.59
N VAL A 592 -2.60 11.60 6.55
CA VAL A 592 -3.74 12.51 6.75
C VAL A 592 -3.46 13.52 7.86
N VAL A 593 -4.01 14.73 7.72
CA VAL A 593 -4.00 15.75 8.77
C VAL A 593 -5.42 15.92 9.32
N PRO A 594 -5.59 15.88 10.65
CA PRO A 594 -6.88 16.14 11.26
C PRO A 594 -7.46 17.51 10.90
N GLY A 595 -8.74 17.54 10.53
CA GLY A 595 -9.47 18.76 10.19
C GLY A 595 -9.16 19.33 8.80
N VAL A 596 -8.31 18.66 8.00
CA VAL A 596 -8.04 19.01 6.60
C VAL A 596 -8.47 17.86 5.72
N PHE A 597 -9.54 18.04 4.96
CA PHE A 597 -10.14 17.00 4.13
C PHE A 597 -9.75 17.24 2.68
N VAL A 598 -9.00 16.31 2.09
CA VAL A 598 -8.56 16.38 0.69
C VAL A 598 -8.95 15.11 -0.07
N ALA A 599 -9.36 15.26 -1.33
CA ALA A 599 -9.63 14.15 -2.24
C ALA A 599 -8.35 13.74 -2.98
N ARG A 600 -7.43 13.05 -2.28
CA ARG A 600 -6.13 12.66 -2.87
C ARG A 600 -5.64 11.33 -2.32
N GLY A 601 -5.20 10.46 -3.22
CA GLY A 601 -4.62 9.17 -2.84
C GLY A 601 -5.67 8.33 -2.11
N HIS A 602 -5.37 7.87 -0.90
CA HIS A 602 -6.30 7.05 -0.11
C HIS A 602 -7.07 7.87 0.94
N ASP A 603 -7.08 9.20 0.83
CA ASP A 603 -7.93 10.06 1.64
C ASP A 603 -9.23 10.36 0.90
N TYR A 604 -10.34 9.79 1.36
CA TYR A 604 -11.68 9.94 0.78
C TYR A 604 -12.57 10.87 1.62
N ARG A 605 -12.05 11.46 2.70
CA ARG A 605 -12.87 12.21 3.68
C ARG A 605 -13.60 13.39 3.02
N ALA A 606 -12.99 14.04 2.04
CA ALA A 606 -13.58 15.15 1.31
C ALA A 606 -14.82 14.75 0.47
N ASP A 607 -14.85 13.54 -0.08
CA ASP A 607 -15.94 13.08 -0.94
C ASP A 607 -17.02 12.32 -0.17
N LEU A 608 -16.68 11.81 1.01
CA LEU A 608 -17.45 10.74 1.64
C LEU A 608 -18.82 11.17 2.14
N ALA A 609 -18.99 12.43 2.56
CA ALA A 609 -20.30 12.93 2.98
C ALA A 609 -21.31 12.91 1.82
N ARG A 610 -20.91 13.45 0.66
CA ARG A 610 -21.74 13.44 -0.55
C ARG A 610 -21.99 12.04 -1.08
N PHE A 611 -20.96 11.18 -1.11
CA PHE A 611 -21.15 9.79 -1.53
C PHE A 611 -21.99 8.98 -0.56
N THR A 612 -21.96 9.26 0.73
CA THR A 612 -22.85 8.59 1.71
C THR A 612 -24.31 8.99 1.45
N ALA A 613 -24.58 10.28 1.27
CA ALA A 613 -25.91 10.78 0.92
C ALA A 613 -26.43 10.16 -0.38
N LEU A 614 -25.59 10.14 -1.41
CA LEU A 614 -25.91 9.59 -2.72
C LEU A 614 -26.10 8.07 -2.67
N ALA A 615 -25.12 7.35 -2.11
CA ALA A 615 -25.09 5.90 -2.14
C ALA A 615 -26.17 5.27 -1.27
N TYR A 616 -26.63 5.95 -0.21
CA TYR A 616 -27.69 5.43 0.67
C TYR A 616 -29.05 6.09 0.44
N ASP A 617 -29.16 6.98 -0.55
CA ASP A 617 -30.41 7.64 -0.94
C ASP A 617 -31.01 8.46 0.21
N LEU A 618 -30.17 9.34 0.75
CA LEU A 618 -30.46 10.25 1.84
C LEU A 618 -30.44 11.69 1.29
N PRO A 619 -31.50 12.13 0.60
CA PRO A 619 -31.53 13.44 -0.04
C PRO A 619 -31.41 14.55 1.01
N THR A 620 -30.54 15.51 0.74
CA THR A 620 -30.33 16.69 1.60
C THR A 620 -30.07 17.92 0.75
N ASP A 621 -30.41 19.08 1.30
CA ASP A 621 -30.11 20.35 0.66
C ASP A 621 -28.63 20.74 0.84
N GLU A 622 -28.13 21.55 -0.08
CA GLU A 622 -26.71 21.94 -0.11
C GLU A 622 -26.28 22.70 1.16
N GLN A 623 -27.16 23.47 1.79
CA GLN A 623 -26.82 24.20 3.02
C GLN A 623 -26.62 23.23 4.19
N THR A 624 -27.49 22.23 4.31
CA THR A 624 -27.36 21.18 5.32
C THR A 624 -26.12 20.34 5.08
N MET A 625 -25.81 19.97 3.82
CA MET A 625 -24.58 19.24 3.49
C MET A 625 -23.33 20.03 3.90
N VAL A 626 -23.26 21.34 3.63
CA VAL A 626 -22.12 22.17 4.04
C VAL A 626 -21.98 22.26 5.57
N ARG A 627 -23.09 22.30 6.32
CA ARG A 627 -23.04 22.25 7.80
C ARG A 627 -22.49 20.91 8.30
N VAL A 628 -22.93 19.81 7.71
CA VAL A 628 -22.44 18.46 8.02
C VAL A 628 -20.94 18.35 7.71
N GLU A 629 -20.51 18.75 6.51
CA GLU A 629 -19.09 18.75 6.11
C GLU A 629 -18.20 19.59 7.03
N ARG A 630 -18.72 20.71 7.54
CA ARG A 630 -18.01 21.54 8.54
C ARG A 630 -17.90 20.83 9.89
N ALA A 631 -19.01 20.32 10.41
CA ALA A 631 -19.04 19.62 11.70
C ALA A 631 -18.10 18.41 11.71
N LEU A 632 -18.04 17.66 10.61
CA LEU A 632 -17.13 16.52 10.42
C LEU A 632 -15.64 16.90 10.57
N ARG A 633 -15.24 18.05 10.01
CA ARG A 633 -13.87 18.55 10.13
C ARG A 633 -13.58 19.02 11.55
N GLU A 634 -14.53 19.71 12.17
CA GLU A 634 -14.39 20.27 13.53
C GLU A 634 -14.24 19.15 14.56
N ARG A 635 -15.08 18.11 14.46
CA ARG A 635 -15.02 16.92 15.33
C ARG A 635 -13.72 16.14 15.16
N GLU A 636 -13.23 15.96 13.94
CA GLU A 636 -11.94 15.28 13.76
C GLU A 636 -10.79 16.03 14.45
N LEU A 637 -10.81 17.37 14.37
CA LEU A 637 -9.83 18.22 15.02
C LEU A 637 -9.93 18.14 16.55
N GLU A 638 -11.15 18.13 17.09
CA GLU A 638 -11.41 17.95 18.52
C GLU A 638 -10.80 16.62 19.02
N TRP A 639 -11.17 15.49 18.41
CA TRP A 639 -10.65 14.18 18.82
C TRP A 639 -9.15 14.03 18.63
N ALA A 640 -8.57 14.63 17.58
CA ALA A 640 -7.13 14.64 17.41
C ALA A 640 -6.44 15.40 18.54
N THR A 641 -7.03 16.52 18.97
CA THR A 641 -6.54 17.30 20.10
C THR A 641 -6.63 16.50 21.40
N ASP A 642 -7.78 15.87 21.66
CA ASP A 642 -7.99 15.05 22.87
C ASP A 642 -7.03 13.86 22.94
N ARG A 643 -6.78 13.18 21.82
CA ARG A 643 -5.80 12.10 21.73
C ARG A 643 -4.40 12.56 22.11
N VAL A 644 -3.96 13.70 21.56
CA VAL A 644 -2.63 14.24 21.86
C VAL A 644 -2.55 14.64 23.34
N GLN A 645 -3.56 15.31 23.88
CA GLN A 645 -3.59 15.70 25.28
C GLN A 645 -3.55 14.47 26.20
N ALA A 646 -4.40 13.47 25.97
CA ALA A 646 -4.46 12.26 26.76
C ALA A 646 -3.14 11.48 26.72
N GLU A 647 -2.48 11.39 25.56
CA GLU A 647 -1.18 10.74 25.42
C GLU A 647 -0.08 11.46 26.22
N GLN A 648 -0.04 12.81 26.17
CA GLN A 648 0.93 13.58 26.95
C GLN A 648 0.69 13.42 28.46
N LEU A 649 -0.58 13.46 28.89
CA LEU A 649 -0.96 13.24 30.29
C LEU A 649 -0.57 11.83 30.76
N GLN A 650 -0.80 10.80 29.95
CA GLN A 650 -0.40 9.43 30.27
C GLN A 650 1.13 9.33 30.42
N ARG A 651 1.90 9.84 29.45
CA ARG A 651 3.37 9.82 29.51
C ARG A 651 3.91 10.55 30.72
N ALA A 652 3.31 11.68 31.08
CA ALA A 652 3.66 12.44 32.28
C ALA A 652 3.35 11.64 33.56
N SER A 653 2.19 11.00 33.63
CA SER A 653 1.80 10.15 34.76
C SER A 653 2.72 8.95 34.93
N GLU A 654 3.06 8.25 33.85
CA GLU A 654 4.01 7.12 33.89
C GLU A 654 5.43 7.58 34.29
N ALA A 655 5.87 8.75 33.81
CA ALA A 655 7.16 9.32 34.22
C ALA A 655 7.18 9.64 35.72
N LEU A 656 6.09 10.22 36.24
CA LEU A 656 5.93 10.50 37.65
C LEU A 656 5.91 9.21 38.48
N GLN A 657 5.15 8.20 38.06
CA GLN A 657 5.11 6.89 38.73
C GLN A 657 6.48 6.21 38.75
N ARG A 658 7.24 6.25 37.65
CA ARG A 658 8.63 5.72 37.62
C ARG A 658 9.52 6.45 38.63
N GLN A 659 9.41 7.77 38.72
CA GLN A 659 10.19 8.58 39.65
C GLN A 659 9.77 8.34 41.12
N LEU A 660 8.48 8.25 41.41
CA LEU A 660 7.95 7.90 42.74
C LEU A 660 8.39 6.48 43.16
N SER A 661 8.36 5.53 42.23
CA SER A 661 8.83 4.16 42.46
C SER A 661 10.33 4.12 42.78
N GLN A 662 11.15 4.94 42.10
CA GLN A 662 12.57 5.10 42.44
C GLN A 662 12.78 5.68 43.84
N TRP A 663 11.84 6.48 44.34
CA TRP A 663 11.85 7.01 45.70
C TRP A 663 11.24 6.04 46.74
N GLY A 664 10.82 4.85 46.34
CA GLY A 664 10.21 3.85 47.22
C GLY A 664 8.75 4.13 47.57
N ILE A 665 8.08 5.04 46.85
CA ILE A 665 6.67 5.37 47.02
C ILE A 665 5.87 4.59 45.98
N THR A 666 5.20 3.52 46.40
CA THR A 666 4.53 2.57 45.48
C THR A 666 3.03 2.80 45.29
N ASP A 667 2.38 3.71 46.02
CA ASP A 667 0.93 3.92 45.86
C ASP A 667 0.47 5.34 46.24
N LEU A 668 -0.04 6.09 45.27
CA LEU A 668 -0.81 7.33 45.45
C LEU A 668 -2.13 7.26 44.66
N SER A 669 -2.72 6.06 44.54
CA SER A 669 -4.00 5.86 43.84
C SER A 669 -5.16 6.72 44.39
N GLY A 670 -5.01 7.32 45.58
CA GLY A 670 -6.00 8.21 46.19
C GLY A 670 -5.84 9.72 45.95
N SER A 671 -4.74 10.24 45.38
CA SER A 671 -4.46 11.70 45.39
C SER A 671 -4.35 12.39 44.03
N LEU A 672 -4.53 11.65 42.93
CA LEU A 672 -4.51 12.20 41.57
C LEU A 672 -5.86 11.98 40.88
N THR A 673 -6.93 12.51 41.47
CA THR A 673 -8.15 12.78 40.71
C THR A 673 -7.87 13.96 39.78
N ALA A 674 -8.01 13.74 38.47
CA ALA A 674 -7.90 14.79 37.47
C ALA A 674 -8.87 15.94 37.82
N PRO A 675 -8.51 17.21 37.61
CA PRO A 675 -9.47 18.29 37.75
C PRO A 675 -10.60 18.05 36.75
N THR A 676 -11.83 17.94 37.26
CA THR A 676 -13.04 18.02 36.46
C THR A 676 -13.11 19.40 35.84
N SER A 677 -12.93 19.49 34.52
CA SER A 677 -13.41 20.60 33.70
C SER A 677 -14.48 20.09 32.77
#